data_AF-A0A1Q5FYT4-F1
#
_entry.id   AF-A0A1Q5FYT4-F1
#
_cell.length_a   1.000
_cell.length_b   1.000
_cell.length_c   1.000
_cell.angle_alpha   90.00
_cell.angle_beta   90.00
_cell.angle_gamma   90.00
#
_symmetry.space_group_name_H-M   'P 1'
#
loop_
_entity.id
_entity.type
_entity.pdbx_description
1 polymer ?
#
loop_
_entity_poly.entity_id
_entity_poly.type
_entity_poly.pdbx_seq_one_letter_code
_entity_poly.pdbx_strand_id
1 'polypeptide(L)'
;MSKDQIVPRTRPRAALFTGLLATSLAAGVLTATPAQALSGTAVANGTHIFTAKIEIREGDTKRACTGALIDPRWIVSASNCFTTGTATLVRGKPAAKATATIGRTSLTSSGGHVSDIVEVVPYEGRDLVMARLAAPAAGISPVGIATTPATAGTTLTAVGYGRTQTEWVPNKLHAGSFLVNAVTGAALNIVGASAGSAICKGDAGGPVLRQDGGTVALVGVSGASWQGGCIGETETRTDAVAARTDDLKPWIDEVISGATDFNCDGARDVAIADPDATVNGAAKAGRVQLVYGAGKGNAELSQALPIFSGSAEVNDRFGGSLATFDHNLDGCTDLAVGVPGEAIGTNAGAGGVHIVYGSPAGLGQGKATVNLTQGSGSGALAGMGSEAGDRMGEAIAAGTTITGVPYLAIGLPGEDGSGFTNAGAVVYLHGTGQTNVLINQDSEGVAGAMESNDDFGASLAGSPQHLAIGSPGEAVGGMADAGAVSLFNHKLNAAKIPTGIAGLDQNLAEIQDDSEAGDTFGFSLSMTAYRPNAAATGTESLLVIGTPGEGTPTIATTGRIDVLRLTPTGFSQLSGVHQGTTGMTGANEDGDRFGHTVSAVSLNPAAVSTAQNTVVAVGVPGEDIGTATDAGGIMTFGLIGAPGDSDTTVYPGVAGLPGAPVTGEKVGSAVTATGTHLYIGIPDGPTAHGRAHALPWANTTGGTEPVTTYEPGKDGLPATGQRFGAAMR
;
A
#
# COMPACT_ATOMS: atom_id res chain seq x y z
N MET A 1 -59.02 -32.26 -70.71
CA MET A 1 -59.06 -30.78 -70.78
C MET A 1 -57.61 -30.32 -70.90
N SER A 2 -57.12 -30.14 -72.13
CA SER A 2 -57.06 -28.85 -72.85
C SER A 2 -56.07 -27.91 -72.15
N LYS A 3 -54.83 -27.85 -72.67
CA LYS A 3 -54.29 -26.70 -73.44
C LYS A 3 -53.59 -25.70 -72.51
N ASP A 4 -52.48 -25.04 -72.84
CA ASP A 4 -51.61 -25.02 -74.01
C ASP A 4 -50.48 -24.02 -73.67
N GLN A 5 -49.23 -24.32 -74.11
CA GLN A 5 -48.34 -23.39 -74.86
C GLN A 5 -47.79 -22.12 -74.13
N ILE A 6 -46.59 -21.55 -74.35
CA ILE A 6 -45.54 -21.59 -75.39
C ILE A 6 -44.40 -20.66 -74.84
N VAL A 7 -43.11 -21.07 -74.73
CA VAL A 7 -42.00 -20.97 -75.74
C VAL A 7 -41.23 -19.61 -75.65
N PRO A 8 -39.92 -19.46 -76.04
CA PRO A 8 -38.78 -20.40 -76.02
C PRO A 8 -37.34 -19.75 -75.96
N ARG A 9 -36.30 -20.59 -76.23
CA ARG A 9 -34.98 -20.34 -76.90
C ARG A 9 -33.90 -19.61 -76.04
N THR A 10 -32.61 -20.00 -75.98
CA THR A 10 -31.67 -20.77 -76.85
C THR A 10 -30.41 -21.06 -76.01
N ARG A 11 -29.94 -22.32 -75.84
CA ARG A 11 -28.78 -23.01 -76.52
C ARG A 11 -27.39 -22.33 -76.39
N PRO A 12 -26.24 -23.05 -76.50
CA PRO A 12 -25.90 -24.43 -76.09
C PRO A 12 -24.41 -24.61 -75.62
N ARG A 13 -24.01 -25.89 -75.44
CA ARG A 13 -22.65 -26.51 -75.52
C ARG A 13 -21.85 -26.59 -74.21
N ALA A 14 -21.19 -27.70 -73.85
CA ALA A 14 -20.91 -28.96 -74.56
C ALA A 14 -20.73 -30.11 -73.53
N ALA A 15 -20.98 -31.32 -74.02
CA ALA A 15 -20.98 -32.60 -73.32
C ALA A 15 -19.58 -33.24 -73.24
N LEU A 16 -19.41 -34.21 -72.34
CA LEU A 16 -18.76 -35.53 -72.55
C LEU A 16 -18.78 -36.30 -71.20
N PHE A 17 -19.72 -37.23 -70.98
CA PHE A 17 -19.76 -38.67 -71.33
C PHE A 17 -18.87 -39.64 -70.49
N THR A 18 -19.60 -40.43 -69.69
CA THR A 18 -19.48 -41.89 -69.40
C THR A 18 -18.33 -42.49 -68.60
N GLY A 19 -18.72 -43.36 -67.66
CA GLY A 19 -18.06 -44.66 -67.47
C GLY A 19 -18.22 -45.29 -66.08
N LEU A 20 -19.06 -46.33 -65.98
CA LEU A 20 -19.33 -47.20 -64.81
C LEU A 20 -18.07 -47.76 -64.11
N LEU A 21 -18.18 -48.09 -62.81
CA LEU A 21 -17.78 -49.41 -62.29
C LEU A 21 -18.44 -49.74 -60.93
N ALA A 22 -18.37 -51.02 -60.58
CA ALA A 22 -19.28 -51.80 -59.74
C ALA A 22 -19.09 -51.72 -58.22
N THR A 23 -20.14 -52.16 -57.52
CA THR A 23 -20.27 -52.39 -56.08
C THR A 23 -19.37 -53.52 -55.54
N SER A 24 -18.76 -53.30 -54.37
CA SER A 24 -18.33 -54.35 -53.44
C SER A 24 -18.52 -53.90 -51.98
N LEU A 25 -19.04 -54.82 -51.16
CA LEU A 25 -19.23 -54.68 -49.71
C LEU A 25 -17.87 -54.51 -49.01
N ALA A 26 -17.76 -53.53 -48.10
CA ALA A 26 -16.75 -53.50 -47.06
C ALA A 26 -17.45 -53.40 -45.70
N ALA A 27 -17.22 -54.42 -44.86
CA ALA A 27 -17.61 -54.44 -43.47
C ALA A 27 -16.92 -53.28 -42.73
N GLY A 28 -17.70 -52.37 -42.15
CA GLY A 28 -17.21 -51.33 -41.27
C GLY A 28 -16.73 -51.96 -39.96
N VAL A 29 -15.43 -52.13 -39.81
CA VAL A 29 -14.80 -52.32 -38.50
C VAL A 29 -14.91 -50.96 -37.79
N LEU A 30 -15.87 -50.84 -36.87
CA LEU A 30 -15.86 -49.81 -35.85
C LEU A 30 -14.64 -50.07 -34.96
N THR A 31 -13.51 -49.44 -35.28
CA THR A 31 -12.47 -49.25 -34.27
C THR A 31 -13.02 -48.27 -33.25
N ALA A 32 -13.63 -48.78 -32.19
CA ALA A 32 -13.80 -48.00 -30.97
C ALA A 32 -12.38 -47.58 -30.55
N THR A 33 -12.09 -46.29 -30.66
CA THR A 33 -10.94 -45.73 -29.96
C THR A 33 -11.14 -46.04 -28.48
N PRO A 34 -10.15 -46.63 -27.78
CA PRO A 34 -10.24 -46.71 -26.33
C PRO A 34 -10.39 -45.28 -25.82
N ALA A 35 -11.46 -45.03 -25.08
CA ALA A 35 -11.62 -43.81 -24.31
C ALA A 35 -10.44 -43.73 -23.34
N GLN A 36 -9.41 -43.01 -23.73
CA GLN A 36 -8.28 -42.67 -22.88
C GLN A 36 -8.68 -41.44 -22.06
N ALA A 37 -8.98 -41.74 -20.79
CA ALA A 37 -8.68 -40.97 -19.58
C ALA A 37 -8.01 -39.59 -19.75
N LEU A 38 -8.59 -38.58 -19.11
CA LEU A 38 -7.95 -37.30 -18.77
C LEU A 38 -8.57 -36.83 -17.45
N SER A 39 -7.78 -36.29 -16.51
CA SER A 39 -8.35 -35.28 -15.60
C SER A 39 -7.73 -33.91 -15.88
N GLY A 40 -8.57 -33.03 -16.43
CA GLY A 40 -8.22 -31.71 -16.96
C GLY A 40 -7.44 -31.73 -18.28
N THR A 41 -7.79 -30.84 -19.22
CA THR A 41 -6.96 -30.63 -20.41
C THR A 41 -5.77 -29.75 -20.04
N ALA A 42 -4.58 -30.09 -20.57
CA ALA A 42 -3.44 -29.20 -20.45
C ALA A 42 -3.80 -27.85 -21.07
N VAL A 43 -3.57 -26.78 -20.32
CA VAL A 43 -3.90 -25.42 -20.74
C VAL A 43 -2.95 -24.98 -21.85
N ALA A 44 -3.48 -24.28 -22.85
CA ALA A 44 -2.67 -23.73 -23.94
C ALA A 44 -1.63 -22.74 -23.39
N ASN A 45 -0.45 -22.69 -24.04
CA ASN A 45 0.63 -21.81 -23.59
C ASN A 45 0.17 -20.35 -23.54
N GLY A 46 0.46 -19.68 -22.43
CA GLY A 46 0.09 -18.28 -22.20
C GLY A 46 -1.34 -18.05 -21.69
N THR A 47 -2.15 -19.09 -21.49
CA THR A 47 -3.51 -18.95 -20.92
C THR A 47 -3.49 -19.11 -19.38
N HIS A 48 -4.31 -18.32 -18.67
CA HIS A 48 -4.43 -18.33 -17.20
C HIS A 48 -3.10 -18.14 -16.43
N ILE A 49 -2.19 -17.32 -16.97
CA ILE A 49 -0.85 -17.09 -16.43
C ILE A 49 -0.81 -16.47 -15.03
N PHE A 50 -1.93 -15.93 -14.54
CA PHE A 50 -2.11 -15.53 -13.14
C PHE A 50 -2.14 -16.71 -12.16
N THR A 51 -2.27 -17.95 -12.64
CA THR A 51 -2.34 -19.14 -11.78
C THR A 51 -0.96 -19.45 -11.21
N ALA A 52 -0.88 -19.53 -9.89
CA ALA A 52 0.34 -19.77 -9.15
C ALA A 52 0.47 -21.24 -8.73
N LYS A 53 1.69 -21.78 -8.83
CA LYS A 53 2.10 -22.98 -8.10
C LYS A 53 2.71 -22.54 -6.78
N ILE A 54 2.15 -22.98 -5.66
CA ILE A 54 2.67 -22.68 -4.33
C ILE A 54 3.34 -23.94 -3.80
N GLU A 55 4.63 -23.86 -3.51
CA GLU A 55 5.40 -24.93 -2.88
C GLU A 55 5.68 -24.56 -1.42
N ILE A 56 5.35 -25.47 -0.49
CA ILE A 56 5.49 -25.23 0.95
C ILE A 56 6.36 -26.33 1.53
N ARG A 57 7.43 -25.93 2.21
CA ARG A 57 8.48 -26.80 2.72
C ARG A 57 8.44 -26.87 4.24
N GLU A 58 8.18 -28.06 4.77
CA GLU A 58 8.18 -28.36 6.21
C GLU A 58 9.25 -29.41 6.50
N GLY A 59 10.41 -28.96 6.96
CA GLY A 59 11.60 -29.81 7.06
C GLY A 59 11.95 -30.43 5.70
N ASP A 60 12.02 -31.76 5.65
CA ASP A 60 12.28 -32.51 4.42
C ASP A 60 11.03 -32.77 3.56
N THR A 61 9.84 -32.45 4.07
CA THR A 61 8.58 -32.66 3.35
C THR A 61 8.23 -31.45 2.49
N LYS A 62 7.67 -31.72 1.31
CA LYS A 62 7.16 -30.71 0.39
C LYS A 62 5.70 -31.01 0.09
N ARG A 63 4.85 -30.02 0.27
CA ARG A 63 3.50 -30.02 -0.30
C ARG A 63 3.39 -28.93 -1.35
N ALA A 64 2.45 -29.12 -2.25
CA ALA A 64 2.15 -28.12 -3.25
C ALA A 64 0.66 -27.83 -3.28
N CYS A 65 0.33 -26.57 -3.50
CA CYS A 65 -0.99 -26.04 -3.73
C CYS A 65 -1.00 -25.21 -5.01
N THR A 66 -2.19 -24.75 -5.38
CA THR A 66 -2.41 -23.78 -6.44
C THR A 66 -2.87 -22.45 -5.81
N GLY A 67 -2.71 -21.34 -6.50
CA GLY A 67 -3.24 -20.03 -6.13
C GLY A 67 -3.59 -19.21 -7.37
N ALA A 68 -4.12 -18.01 -7.19
CA ALA A 68 -4.32 -17.04 -8.26
C ALA A 68 -3.79 -15.66 -7.87
N LEU A 69 -2.96 -15.07 -8.73
CA LEU A 69 -2.49 -13.69 -8.61
C LEU A 69 -3.67 -12.74 -8.82
N ILE A 70 -4.04 -11.99 -7.79
CA ILE A 70 -5.14 -10.99 -7.80
C ILE A 70 -4.64 -9.55 -7.72
N ASP A 71 -3.38 -9.37 -7.34
CA ASP A 71 -2.63 -8.12 -7.33
C ASP A 71 -1.15 -8.43 -7.64
N PRO A 72 -0.33 -7.52 -8.21
CA PRO A 72 1.08 -7.81 -8.48
C PRO A 72 1.87 -8.37 -7.29
N ARG A 73 1.46 -8.10 -6.03
CA ARG A 73 2.08 -8.65 -4.83
C ARG A 73 1.24 -9.70 -4.10
N TRP A 74 -0.02 -9.94 -4.48
CA TRP A 74 -0.89 -10.85 -3.72
C TRP A 74 -1.49 -11.98 -4.55
N ILE A 75 -1.37 -13.18 -3.99
CA ILE A 75 -2.04 -14.39 -4.44
C ILE A 75 -3.18 -14.71 -3.49
N VAL A 76 -4.33 -15.13 -4.00
CA VAL A 76 -5.35 -15.80 -3.18
C VAL A 76 -5.23 -17.31 -3.33
N SER A 77 -5.36 -18.04 -2.21
CA SER A 77 -5.26 -19.50 -2.13
C SER A 77 -6.13 -20.02 -0.98
N ALA A 78 -6.10 -21.33 -0.71
CA ALA A 78 -6.83 -21.94 0.40
C ALA A 78 -5.99 -21.87 1.69
N SER A 79 -6.62 -21.54 2.83
CA SER A 79 -5.94 -21.43 4.12
C SER A 79 -5.30 -22.76 4.54
N ASN A 80 -5.96 -23.87 4.24
CA ASN A 80 -5.46 -25.22 4.50
C ASN A 80 -4.15 -25.56 3.75
N CYS A 81 -3.74 -24.74 2.78
CA CYS A 81 -2.43 -24.87 2.16
C CYS A 81 -1.32 -24.47 3.12
N PHE A 82 -1.54 -23.55 4.04
CA PHE A 82 -0.49 -23.03 4.93
C PHE A 82 -0.52 -23.64 6.33
N THR A 83 -1.40 -24.61 6.57
CA THR A 83 -1.53 -25.31 7.85
C THR A 83 -1.41 -26.82 7.68
N THR A 84 -1.06 -27.51 8.76
CA THR A 84 -1.16 -28.98 8.84
C THR A 84 -1.98 -29.38 10.05
N GLY A 85 -2.73 -30.47 9.93
CA GLY A 85 -3.57 -30.99 11.01
C GLY A 85 -4.72 -30.03 11.36
N THR A 86 -4.88 -29.75 12.65
CA THR A 86 -5.97 -28.92 13.20
C THR A 86 -5.53 -27.51 13.56
N ALA A 87 -4.32 -27.09 13.15
CA ALA A 87 -3.82 -25.76 13.45
C ALA A 87 -4.59 -24.70 12.65
N THR A 88 -5.05 -23.65 13.33
CA THR A 88 -5.64 -22.48 12.69
C THR A 88 -4.53 -21.64 12.06
N LEU A 89 -4.74 -21.18 10.82
CA LEU A 89 -3.80 -20.27 10.18
C LEU A 89 -3.90 -18.91 10.87
N VAL A 90 -2.75 -18.35 11.26
CA VAL A 90 -2.65 -17.01 11.83
C VAL A 90 -2.06 -16.09 10.77
N ARG A 91 -2.49 -14.83 10.74
CA ARG A 91 -1.90 -13.81 9.88
C ARG A 91 -0.41 -13.63 10.22
N GLY A 92 0.38 -13.22 9.22
CA GLY A 92 1.80 -12.91 9.36
C GLY A 92 2.67 -13.84 8.54
N LYS A 93 3.94 -13.96 8.90
CA LYS A 93 4.89 -14.80 8.16
C LYS A 93 4.47 -16.28 8.14
N PRO A 94 4.49 -16.95 6.97
CA PRO A 94 4.24 -18.38 6.91
C PRO A 94 5.16 -19.17 7.84
N ALA A 95 4.59 -20.08 8.63
CA ALA A 95 5.35 -20.94 9.55
C ALA A 95 6.36 -21.84 8.81
N ALA A 96 6.02 -22.25 7.59
CA ALA A 96 6.84 -23.04 6.70
C ALA A 96 7.30 -22.19 5.52
N LYS A 97 8.54 -22.40 5.03
CA LYS A 97 9.01 -21.67 3.86
C LYS A 97 8.12 -21.99 2.67
N ALA A 98 7.51 -20.95 2.09
CA ALA A 98 6.64 -21.06 0.95
C ALA A 98 7.17 -20.22 -0.23
N THR A 99 7.12 -20.78 -1.43
CA THR A 99 7.55 -20.12 -2.67
C THR A 99 6.45 -20.24 -3.71
N ALA A 100 6.12 -19.14 -4.37
CA ALA A 100 5.15 -19.09 -5.45
C ALA A 100 5.86 -18.98 -6.81
N THR A 101 5.40 -19.77 -7.78
CA THR A 101 5.78 -19.65 -9.20
C THR A 101 4.55 -19.25 -10.00
N ILE A 102 4.60 -18.11 -10.66
CA ILE A 102 3.48 -17.48 -11.40
C ILE A 102 3.92 -17.24 -12.84
N GLY A 103 2.99 -17.18 -13.79
CA GLY A 103 3.29 -16.81 -15.17
C GLY A 103 3.74 -17.97 -16.06
N ARG A 104 3.65 -19.22 -15.58
CA ARG A 104 4.07 -20.41 -16.33
C ARG A 104 2.86 -21.27 -16.67
N THR A 105 2.76 -21.79 -17.88
CA THR A 105 1.86 -22.92 -18.18
C THR A 105 2.59 -24.26 -18.09
N SER A 106 3.92 -24.22 -18.15
CA SER A 106 4.84 -25.34 -17.91
C SER A 106 5.88 -24.92 -16.88
N LEU A 107 5.95 -25.62 -15.75
CA LEU A 107 6.89 -25.34 -14.66
C LEU A 107 8.36 -25.55 -15.06
N THR A 108 8.62 -26.27 -16.16
CA THR A 108 9.95 -26.45 -16.76
C THR A 108 10.44 -25.23 -17.54
N SER A 109 9.58 -24.25 -17.82
CA SER A 109 9.96 -23.00 -18.48
C SER A 109 10.65 -22.04 -17.52
N SER A 110 11.53 -21.19 -18.05
CA SER A 110 12.27 -20.18 -17.27
C SER A 110 11.56 -18.83 -17.16
N GLY A 111 10.48 -18.60 -17.91
CA GLY A 111 9.69 -17.36 -17.86
C GLY A 111 8.87 -17.21 -16.57
N GLY A 112 8.02 -16.18 -16.51
CA GLY A 112 7.18 -15.92 -15.35
C GLY A 112 7.96 -15.33 -14.16
N HIS A 113 7.39 -15.47 -12.96
CA HIS A 113 7.91 -14.90 -11.71
C HIS A 113 8.01 -15.97 -10.63
N VAL A 114 9.11 -15.96 -9.87
CA VAL A 114 9.30 -16.84 -8.70
C VAL A 114 9.63 -15.95 -7.51
N SER A 115 8.86 -16.09 -6.44
CA SER A 115 9.03 -15.28 -5.23
C SER A 115 8.70 -16.07 -3.98
N ASP A 116 9.42 -15.80 -2.90
CA ASP A 116 9.05 -16.30 -1.58
C ASP A 116 7.74 -15.63 -1.12
N ILE A 117 6.91 -16.37 -0.38
CA ILE A 117 5.72 -15.82 0.28
C ILE A 117 6.14 -15.37 1.67
N VAL A 118 5.95 -14.08 1.95
CA VAL A 118 6.46 -13.42 3.16
C VAL A 118 5.37 -13.11 4.18
N GLU A 119 4.11 -13.09 3.76
CA GLU A 119 2.96 -12.87 4.63
C GLU A 119 1.77 -13.70 4.14
N VAL A 120 0.98 -14.19 5.07
CA VAL A 120 -0.34 -14.76 4.83
C VAL A 120 -1.38 -14.00 5.65
N VAL A 121 -2.54 -13.74 5.06
CA VAL A 121 -3.69 -13.08 5.70
C VAL A 121 -4.90 -13.98 5.50
N PRO A 122 -5.22 -14.85 6.48
CA PRO A 122 -6.41 -15.70 6.41
C PRO A 122 -7.69 -14.86 6.52
N TYR A 123 -8.72 -15.21 5.76
CA TYR A 123 -10.05 -14.66 5.95
C TYR A 123 -10.80 -15.45 7.02
N GLU A 124 -11.33 -14.75 8.03
CA GLU A 124 -12.06 -15.41 9.10
C GLU A 124 -13.35 -16.08 8.58
N GLY A 125 -13.56 -17.35 8.97
CA GLY A 125 -14.77 -18.09 8.60
C GLY A 125 -14.81 -18.66 7.18
N ARG A 126 -13.72 -18.58 6.40
CA ARG A 126 -13.59 -19.26 5.09
C ARG A 126 -12.23 -19.92 4.91
N ASP A 127 -12.17 -20.99 4.12
CA ASP A 127 -10.91 -21.61 3.70
C ASP A 127 -10.25 -20.79 2.59
N LEU A 128 -9.82 -19.58 2.93
CA LEU A 128 -9.27 -18.59 2.01
C LEU A 128 -8.19 -17.75 2.69
N VAL A 129 -7.08 -17.55 1.98
CA VAL A 129 -5.93 -16.77 2.44
C VAL A 129 -5.40 -15.91 1.31
N MET A 130 -5.02 -14.67 1.64
CA MET A 130 -4.17 -13.84 0.80
C MET A 130 -2.70 -14.05 1.17
N ALA A 131 -1.85 -14.32 0.20
CA ALA A 131 -0.44 -14.62 0.38
C ALA A 131 0.40 -13.58 -0.37
N ARG A 132 1.20 -12.80 0.36
CA ARG A 132 2.04 -11.73 -0.18
C ARG A 132 3.37 -12.26 -0.69
N LEU A 133 3.73 -11.85 -1.90
CA LEU A 133 5.02 -12.11 -2.52
C LEU A 133 6.09 -11.15 -1.98
N ALA A 134 7.31 -11.66 -1.77
CA ALA A 134 8.47 -10.84 -1.40
C ALA A 134 8.78 -9.75 -2.43
N ALA A 135 8.53 -10.05 -3.72
CA ALA A 135 8.72 -9.14 -4.83
C ALA A 135 7.50 -9.19 -5.77
N PRO A 136 7.09 -8.04 -6.35
CA PRO A 136 5.94 -8.00 -7.24
C PRO A 136 6.17 -8.85 -8.50
N ALA A 137 5.15 -9.58 -8.93
CA ALA A 137 5.08 -10.34 -10.18
C ALA A 137 4.87 -9.41 -11.38
N ALA A 138 5.81 -8.49 -11.60
CA ALA A 138 5.74 -7.49 -12.67
C ALA A 138 5.59 -8.15 -14.05
N GLY A 139 4.70 -7.59 -14.88
CA GLY A 139 4.44 -8.09 -16.24
C GLY A 139 3.48 -9.28 -16.34
N ILE A 140 2.93 -9.78 -15.22
CA ILE A 140 1.87 -10.78 -15.22
C ILE A 140 0.57 -10.10 -14.80
N SER A 141 -0.42 -10.06 -15.69
CA SER A 141 -1.74 -9.48 -15.38
C SER A 141 -2.47 -10.32 -14.33
N PRO A 142 -2.87 -9.73 -13.19
CA PRO A 142 -3.70 -10.42 -12.20
C PRO A 142 -5.10 -10.74 -12.74
N VAL A 143 -5.77 -11.72 -12.13
CA VAL A 143 -7.19 -12.02 -12.42
C VAL A 143 -8.10 -11.07 -11.63
N GLY A 144 -9.10 -10.51 -12.30
CA GLY A 144 -10.12 -9.70 -11.63
C GLY A 144 -11.04 -10.58 -10.77
N ILE A 145 -11.52 -10.04 -9.66
CA ILE A 145 -12.49 -10.72 -8.78
C ILE A 145 -13.89 -10.42 -9.28
N ALA A 146 -14.71 -11.46 -9.45
CA ALA A 146 -16.11 -11.27 -9.80
C ALA A 146 -16.83 -10.54 -8.66
N THR A 147 -17.70 -9.58 -8.95
CA THR A 147 -18.52 -8.88 -7.94
C THR A 147 -19.95 -9.41 -7.85
N THR A 148 -20.25 -10.45 -8.62
CA THR A 148 -21.57 -11.06 -8.68
C THR A 148 -21.48 -12.56 -8.37
N PRO A 149 -22.38 -13.08 -7.53
CA PRO A 149 -22.37 -14.50 -7.17
C PRO A 149 -22.60 -15.38 -8.39
N ALA A 150 -22.02 -16.58 -8.38
CA ALA A 150 -22.36 -17.59 -9.37
C ALA A 150 -23.80 -18.07 -9.16
N THR A 151 -24.43 -18.62 -10.18
CA THR A 151 -25.79 -19.17 -10.09
C THR A 151 -25.76 -20.68 -10.30
N ALA A 152 -26.63 -21.39 -9.57
CA ALA A 152 -26.76 -22.83 -9.74
C ALA A 152 -27.12 -23.18 -11.20
N GLY A 153 -26.52 -24.23 -11.72
CA GLY A 153 -26.66 -24.66 -13.12
C GLY A 153 -25.70 -23.97 -14.09
N THR A 154 -24.89 -23.00 -13.65
CA THR A 154 -23.83 -22.44 -14.51
C THR A 154 -22.58 -23.30 -14.51
N THR A 155 -21.85 -23.23 -15.62
CA THR A 155 -20.56 -23.91 -15.78
C THR A 155 -19.41 -22.94 -15.54
N LEU A 156 -18.43 -23.39 -14.76
CA LEU A 156 -17.22 -22.66 -14.40
C LEU A 156 -15.99 -23.47 -14.79
N THR A 157 -14.83 -22.81 -14.85
CA THR A 157 -13.55 -23.45 -15.14
C THR A 157 -12.67 -23.41 -13.91
N ALA A 158 -12.28 -24.56 -13.37
CA ALA A 158 -11.24 -24.63 -12.34
C ALA A 158 -9.88 -24.91 -12.99
N VAL A 159 -8.83 -24.25 -12.48
CA VAL A 159 -7.48 -24.33 -13.05
C VAL A 159 -6.47 -24.64 -11.94
N GLY A 160 -5.51 -25.53 -12.20
CA GLY A 160 -4.48 -25.85 -11.21
C GLY A 160 -3.36 -26.78 -11.65
N TYR A 161 -2.42 -26.97 -10.73
CA TYR A 161 -1.22 -27.82 -10.87
C TYR A 161 -1.27 -29.03 -9.93
N GLY A 162 -2.46 -29.41 -9.45
CA GLY A 162 -2.67 -30.63 -8.71
C GLY A 162 -2.45 -31.85 -9.59
N ARG A 163 -2.47 -33.02 -8.94
CA ARG A 163 -2.30 -34.31 -9.64
C ARG A 163 -3.39 -34.49 -10.68
N THR A 164 -3.12 -35.29 -11.70
CA THR A 164 -4.16 -35.69 -12.66
C THR A 164 -4.57 -37.14 -12.44
N GLN A 165 -5.47 -37.68 -13.27
CA GLN A 165 -5.81 -39.10 -13.33
C GLN A 165 -4.59 -40.00 -13.60
N THR A 166 -3.56 -39.46 -14.27
CA THR A 166 -2.42 -40.24 -14.79
C THR A 166 -1.05 -39.76 -14.29
N GLU A 167 -0.96 -38.59 -13.67
CA GLU A 167 0.31 -37.98 -13.28
C GLU A 167 0.29 -37.49 -11.82
N TRP A 168 1.24 -37.95 -11.01
CA TRP A 168 1.34 -37.62 -9.58
C TRP A 168 1.82 -36.19 -9.29
N VAL A 169 2.72 -35.66 -10.13
CA VAL A 169 3.30 -34.32 -9.97
C VAL A 169 3.37 -33.66 -11.34
N PRO A 170 2.26 -33.08 -11.83
CA PRO A 170 2.23 -32.47 -13.14
C PRO A 170 3.11 -31.23 -13.22
N ASN A 171 3.88 -31.15 -14.31
CA ASN A 171 4.65 -29.95 -14.65
C ASN A 171 3.84 -28.95 -15.48
N LYS A 172 2.61 -29.30 -15.89
CA LYS A 172 1.76 -28.45 -16.72
C LYS A 172 0.56 -27.97 -15.93
N LEU A 173 0.07 -26.79 -16.31
CA LEU A 173 -1.19 -26.25 -15.83
C LEU A 173 -2.35 -26.98 -16.51
N HIS A 174 -3.36 -27.37 -15.75
CA HIS A 174 -4.55 -28.07 -16.24
C HIS A 174 -5.82 -27.30 -15.90
N ALA A 175 -6.84 -27.47 -16.72
CA ALA A 175 -8.17 -26.88 -16.49
C ALA A 175 -9.28 -27.92 -16.66
N GLY A 176 -10.33 -27.80 -15.83
CA GLY A 176 -11.52 -28.64 -15.86
C GLY A 176 -12.80 -27.82 -15.81
N SER A 177 -13.86 -28.35 -16.41
CA SER A 177 -15.19 -27.74 -16.45
C SER A 177 -16.06 -28.27 -15.31
N PHE A 178 -16.71 -27.39 -14.56
CA PHE A 178 -17.47 -27.71 -13.36
C PHE A 178 -18.85 -27.05 -13.36
N LEU A 179 -19.90 -27.80 -13.04
CA LEU A 179 -21.26 -27.30 -12.88
C LEU A 179 -21.44 -26.83 -11.43
N VAL A 180 -22.06 -25.66 -11.24
CA VAL A 180 -22.46 -25.18 -9.91
C VAL A 180 -23.72 -25.92 -9.47
N ASN A 181 -23.60 -26.79 -8.47
CA ASN A 181 -24.74 -27.47 -7.87
C ASN A 181 -25.52 -26.54 -6.93
N ALA A 182 -24.81 -25.82 -6.07
CA ALA A 182 -25.42 -24.94 -5.08
C ALA A 182 -24.46 -23.85 -4.61
N VAL A 183 -25.02 -22.70 -4.24
CA VAL A 183 -24.33 -21.60 -3.56
C VAL A 183 -24.88 -21.51 -2.15
N THR A 184 -24.04 -21.75 -1.14
CA THR A 184 -24.47 -21.89 0.26
C THR A 184 -23.59 -21.04 1.16
N GLY A 185 -24.07 -19.87 1.58
CA GLY A 185 -23.28 -18.94 2.39
C GLY A 185 -21.94 -18.64 1.72
N ALA A 186 -20.84 -18.93 2.40
CA ALA A 186 -19.48 -18.73 1.89
C ALA A 186 -18.99 -19.76 0.84
N ALA A 187 -19.76 -20.81 0.56
CA ALA A 187 -19.32 -21.94 -0.25
C ALA A 187 -20.00 -22.01 -1.62
N LEU A 188 -19.21 -22.45 -2.60
CA LEU A 188 -19.63 -22.81 -3.94
C LEU A 188 -19.47 -24.32 -4.12
N ASN A 189 -20.58 -25.05 -4.16
CA ASN A 189 -20.58 -26.49 -4.37
C ASN A 189 -20.58 -26.77 -5.86
N ILE A 190 -19.54 -27.44 -6.34
CA ILE A 190 -19.32 -27.72 -7.75
C ILE A 190 -19.15 -29.22 -7.99
N VAL A 191 -19.49 -29.67 -9.20
CA VAL A 191 -19.31 -31.06 -9.64
C VAL A 191 -18.72 -31.08 -11.04
N GLY A 192 -17.88 -32.08 -11.36
CA GLY A 192 -17.29 -32.19 -12.68
C GLY A 192 -18.36 -32.25 -13.78
N ALA A 193 -18.36 -31.26 -14.69
CA ALA A 193 -19.34 -31.17 -15.79
C ALA A 193 -18.99 -32.05 -17.00
N SER A 194 -17.75 -32.56 -17.03
CA SER A 194 -17.22 -33.41 -18.10
C SER A 194 -16.51 -34.61 -17.49
N ALA A 195 -16.46 -35.72 -18.22
CA ALA A 195 -15.63 -36.86 -17.84
C ALA A 195 -14.18 -36.39 -17.66
N GLY A 196 -13.62 -36.61 -16.47
CA GLY A 196 -12.28 -36.14 -16.13
C GLY A 196 -12.20 -34.82 -15.37
N SER A 197 -13.26 -34.05 -15.24
CA SER A 197 -13.21 -32.86 -14.38
C SER A 197 -13.20 -33.27 -12.92
N ALA A 198 -12.05 -33.16 -12.26
CA ALA A 198 -11.87 -33.44 -10.85
C ALA A 198 -10.90 -32.43 -10.22
N ILE A 199 -11.17 -32.02 -8.97
CA ILE A 199 -10.22 -31.25 -8.16
C ILE A 199 -9.39 -32.25 -7.37
N CYS A 200 -8.08 -32.26 -7.60
CA CYS A 200 -7.16 -33.25 -7.03
C CYS A 200 -6.22 -32.65 -6.00
N LYS A 201 -5.49 -33.49 -5.27
CA LYS A 201 -4.44 -33.06 -4.33
C LYS A 201 -3.47 -32.10 -5.04
N GLY A 202 -3.32 -30.90 -4.49
CA GLY A 202 -2.52 -29.82 -5.05
C GLY A 202 -3.25 -28.82 -5.94
N ASP A 203 -4.52 -29.07 -6.29
CA ASP A 203 -5.42 -28.06 -6.86
C ASP A 203 -6.08 -27.18 -5.79
N ALA A 204 -5.98 -27.55 -4.51
CA ALA A 204 -6.39 -26.70 -3.41
C ALA A 204 -5.74 -25.31 -3.55
N GLY A 205 -6.57 -24.29 -3.37
CA GLY A 205 -6.24 -22.89 -3.62
C GLY A 205 -6.34 -22.44 -5.09
N GLY A 206 -6.62 -23.34 -6.04
CA GLY A 206 -6.67 -23.02 -7.46
C GLY A 206 -7.91 -22.19 -7.85
N PRO A 207 -7.78 -21.27 -8.82
CA PRO A 207 -8.87 -20.40 -9.23
C PRO A 207 -10.03 -21.18 -9.86
N VAL A 208 -11.25 -20.84 -9.43
CA VAL A 208 -12.50 -21.19 -10.10
C VAL A 208 -12.98 -19.93 -10.82
N LEU A 209 -13.13 -20.05 -12.14
CA LEU A 209 -13.26 -18.92 -13.06
C LEU A 209 -14.61 -18.93 -13.76
N ARG A 210 -15.17 -17.74 -13.93
CA ARG A 210 -16.25 -17.47 -14.88
C ARG A 210 -15.67 -16.73 -16.09
N GLN A 211 -16.23 -16.99 -17.26
CA GLN A 211 -15.88 -16.27 -18.48
C GLN A 211 -17.12 -15.51 -18.97
N ASP A 212 -17.06 -14.18 -18.96
CA ASP A 212 -18.13 -13.29 -19.40
C ASP A 212 -17.57 -12.35 -20.48
N GLY A 213 -18.16 -12.35 -21.68
CA GLY A 213 -17.79 -11.41 -22.74
C GLY A 213 -16.32 -11.45 -23.19
N GLY A 214 -15.61 -12.56 -22.96
CA GLY A 214 -14.18 -12.70 -23.27
C GLY A 214 -13.23 -12.34 -22.12
N THR A 215 -13.74 -11.82 -21.01
CA THR A 215 -12.98 -11.55 -19.79
C THR A 215 -13.15 -12.70 -18.79
N VAL A 216 -12.07 -13.06 -18.10
CA VAL A 216 -12.10 -14.07 -17.02
C VAL A 216 -12.16 -13.38 -15.67
N ALA A 217 -13.02 -13.87 -14.79
CA ALA A 217 -13.16 -13.38 -13.42
C ALA A 217 -13.11 -14.54 -12.41
N LEU A 218 -12.46 -14.30 -11.27
CA LEU A 218 -12.37 -15.22 -10.15
C LEU A 218 -13.69 -15.21 -9.37
N VAL A 219 -14.38 -16.35 -9.33
CA VAL A 219 -15.62 -16.53 -8.56
C VAL A 219 -15.41 -17.33 -7.28
N GLY A 220 -14.32 -18.08 -7.20
CA GLY A 220 -13.96 -18.80 -5.99
C GLY A 220 -12.58 -19.45 -6.06
N VAL A 221 -12.20 -20.05 -4.94
CA VAL A 221 -10.92 -20.72 -4.73
C VAL A 221 -11.18 -22.17 -4.34
N SER A 222 -10.62 -23.11 -5.09
CA SER A 222 -10.85 -24.55 -4.90
C SER A 222 -10.38 -25.00 -3.51
N GLY A 223 -11.20 -25.75 -2.78
CA GLY A 223 -10.89 -26.25 -1.44
C GLY A 223 -11.03 -27.76 -1.35
N ALA A 224 -11.94 -28.22 -0.47
CA ALA A 224 -12.20 -29.65 -0.27
C ALA A 224 -12.79 -30.32 -1.52
N SER A 225 -12.43 -31.59 -1.74
CA SER A 225 -12.89 -32.39 -2.89
C SER A 225 -12.93 -33.87 -2.53
N TRP A 226 -13.86 -34.60 -3.15
CA TRP A 226 -13.96 -36.06 -3.03
C TRP A 226 -12.88 -36.81 -3.84
N GLN A 227 -12.10 -36.11 -4.67
CA GLN A 227 -10.97 -36.66 -5.43
C GLN A 227 -11.34 -37.75 -6.47
N GLY A 228 -12.62 -37.93 -6.80
CA GLY A 228 -13.01 -38.93 -7.77
C GLY A 228 -12.42 -38.65 -9.15
N GLY A 229 -11.68 -39.61 -9.72
CA GLY A 229 -10.96 -39.45 -10.98
C GLY A 229 -9.49 -39.00 -10.85
N CYS A 230 -8.99 -38.77 -9.65
CA CYS A 230 -7.57 -38.47 -9.40
C CYS A 230 -6.72 -39.76 -9.32
N ILE A 231 -5.43 -39.68 -9.69
CA ILE A 231 -4.53 -40.84 -9.63
C ILE A 231 -4.43 -41.41 -8.21
N GLY A 232 -4.61 -42.72 -8.09
CA GLY A 232 -4.49 -43.44 -6.81
C GLY A 232 -5.72 -43.37 -5.91
N GLU A 233 -6.82 -42.75 -6.35
CA GLU A 233 -8.07 -42.66 -5.60
C GLU A 233 -9.13 -43.59 -6.22
N THR A 234 -9.90 -44.29 -5.38
CA THR A 234 -10.98 -45.21 -5.83
C THR A 234 -12.37 -44.59 -5.75
N GLU A 235 -12.48 -43.39 -5.19
CA GLU A 235 -13.72 -42.62 -5.14
C GLU A 235 -14.18 -42.25 -6.56
N THR A 236 -15.49 -42.14 -6.77
CA THR A 236 -16.08 -41.81 -8.07
C THR A 236 -16.74 -40.44 -8.09
N ARG A 237 -17.07 -39.88 -6.93
CA ARG A 237 -17.66 -38.54 -6.80
C ARG A 237 -16.63 -37.47 -7.15
N THR A 238 -17.01 -36.60 -8.09
CA THR A 238 -16.19 -35.46 -8.55
C THR A 238 -16.59 -34.15 -7.87
N ASP A 239 -17.48 -34.21 -6.87
CA ASP A 239 -17.93 -33.06 -6.12
C ASP A 239 -16.75 -32.37 -5.40
N ALA A 240 -16.77 -31.05 -5.38
CA ALA A 240 -15.81 -30.21 -4.70
C ALA A 240 -16.51 -28.97 -4.12
N VAL A 241 -15.84 -28.36 -3.16
CA VAL A 241 -16.26 -27.11 -2.53
C VAL A 241 -15.19 -26.06 -2.80
N ALA A 242 -15.61 -24.92 -3.32
CA ALA A 242 -14.76 -23.74 -3.46
C ALA A 242 -15.23 -22.65 -2.49
N ALA A 243 -14.30 -21.89 -1.92
CA ALA A 243 -14.60 -20.69 -1.16
C ALA A 243 -14.97 -19.56 -2.12
N ARG A 244 -16.10 -18.87 -1.87
CA ARG A 244 -16.55 -17.74 -2.69
C ARG A 244 -15.68 -16.51 -2.48
N THR A 245 -15.48 -15.76 -3.55
CA THR A 245 -14.71 -14.50 -3.55
C THR A 245 -15.55 -13.26 -3.86
N ASP A 246 -16.82 -13.42 -4.24
CA ASP A 246 -17.60 -12.35 -4.86
C ASP A 246 -18.01 -11.19 -3.94
N ASP A 247 -18.02 -11.44 -2.65
CA ASP A 247 -18.33 -10.50 -1.57
C ASP A 247 -17.08 -10.08 -0.78
N LEU A 248 -15.88 -10.46 -1.23
CA LEU A 248 -14.63 -10.25 -0.51
C LEU A 248 -13.83 -9.02 -0.97
N LYS A 249 -14.33 -8.26 -1.95
CA LYS A 249 -13.59 -7.11 -2.50
C LYS A 249 -13.20 -6.09 -1.43
N PRO A 250 -14.06 -5.68 -0.48
CA PRO A 250 -13.66 -4.73 0.57
C PRO A 250 -12.49 -5.23 1.42
N TRP A 251 -12.52 -6.50 1.83
CA TRP A 251 -11.44 -7.12 2.59
C TRP A 251 -10.15 -7.24 1.75
N ILE A 252 -10.26 -7.63 0.49
CA ILE A 252 -9.10 -7.73 -0.42
C ILE A 252 -8.46 -6.36 -0.63
N ASP A 253 -9.27 -5.32 -0.85
CA ASP A 253 -8.79 -3.95 -1.00
C ASP A 253 -8.09 -3.48 0.28
N GLU A 254 -8.63 -3.80 1.46
CA GLU A 254 -8.02 -3.49 2.75
C GLU A 254 -6.64 -4.15 2.91
N VAL A 255 -6.54 -5.46 2.63
CA VAL A 255 -5.28 -6.20 2.69
C VAL A 255 -4.25 -5.66 1.67
N ILE A 256 -4.67 -5.34 0.44
CA ILE A 256 -3.79 -4.76 -0.58
C ILE A 256 -3.32 -3.36 -0.18
N SER A 257 -4.23 -2.55 0.40
CA SER A 257 -3.93 -1.17 0.79
C SER A 257 -2.91 -1.04 1.91
N GLY A 258 -2.59 -2.15 2.61
CA GLY A 258 -1.58 -2.17 3.66
C GLY A 258 -2.01 -1.37 4.88
N ALA A 259 -3.29 -1.49 5.28
CA ALA A 259 -3.78 -0.85 6.49
C ALA A 259 -2.89 -1.21 7.70
N THR A 260 -2.60 -0.20 8.53
CA THR A 260 -1.90 -0.38 9.81
C THR A 260 -2.60 -1.45 10.63
N ASP A 261 -1.86 -2.49 11.00
CA ASP A 261 -2.34 -3.63 11.81
C ASP A 261 -1.16 -4.11 12.67
N PHE A 262 -1.06 -3.55 13.87
CA PHE A 262 0.02 -3.80 14.80
C PHE A 262 -0.14 -5.14 15.51
N ASN A 263 -1.38 -5.63 15.64
CA ASN A 263 -1.69 -6.90 16.29
C ASN A 263 -1.88 -8.07 15.32
N CYS A 264 -1.71 -7.82 14.02
CA CYS A 264 -1.79 -8.79 12.93
C CYS A 264 -3.06 -9.64 12.98
N ASP A 265 -4.22 -9.02 13.22
CA ASP A 265 -5.52 -9.70 13.24
C ASP A 265 -6.37 -9.50 11.99
N GLY A 266 -5.89 -8.70 11.04
CA GLY A 266 -6.62 -8.37 9.81
C GLY A 266 -7.55 -7.17 9.94
N ALA A 267 -7.73 -6.61 11.14
CA ALA A 267 -8.42 -5.37 11.38
C ALA A 267 -7.41 -4.22 11.46
N ARG A 268 -7.88 -3.04 11.09
CA ARG A 268 -7.07 -1.85 11.16
C ARG A 268 -6.90 -1.34 12.58
N ASP A 269 -5.68 -1.04 12.92
CA ASP A 269 -5.28 -0.34 14.13
C ASP A 269 -4.90 1.10 13.81
N VAL A 270 -4.99 1.98 14.82
CA VAL A 270 -4.60 3.40 14.69
C VAL A 270 -3.68 3.79 15.84
N ALA A 271 -2.58 4.46 15.50
CA ALA A 271 -1.71 5.13 16.46
C ALA A 271 -1.99 6.64 16.45
N ILE A 272 -2.17 7.24 17.63
CA ILE A 272 -2.51 8.66 17.80
C ILE A 272 -1.57 9.29 18.82
N ALA A 273 -0.73 10.22 18.37
CA ALA A 273 0.24 10.88 19.23
C ALA A 273 -0.37 12.03 20.05
N ASP A 274 0.18 12.22 21.23
CA ASP A 274 0.00 13.41 22.09
C ASP A 274 1.39 13.77 22.66
N PRO A 275 2.25 14.43 21.85
CA PRO A 275 3.64 14.70 22.22
C PRO A 275 3.78 15.67 23.39
N ASP A 276 2.73 16.41 23.73
CA ASP A 276 2.72 17.36 24.85
C ASP A 276 2.11 16.74 26.13
N ALA A 277 1.74 15.45 26.10
CA ALA A 277 1.23 14.73 27.26
C ALA A 277 2.23 14.73 28.42
N THR A 278 1.70 14.81 29.65
CA THR A 278 2.47 14.60 30.87
C THR A 278 2.46 13.12 31.23
N VAL A 279 3.64 12.52 31.41
CA VAL A 279 3.79 11.10 31.79
C VAL A 279 4.61 11.02 33.07
N ASN A 280 4.10 10.33 34.09
CA ASN A 280 4.76 10.19 35.40
C ASN A 280 5.25 11.51 36.03
N GLY A 281 4.55 12.62 35.77
CA GLY A 281 4.89 13.96 36.26
C GLY A 281 5.85 14.76 35.38
N ALA A 282 6.43 14.15 34.33
CA ALA A 282 7.24 14.84 33.35
C ALA A 282 6.36 15.52 32.30
N ALA A 283 6.33 16.86 32.30
CA ALA A 283 5.55 17.65 31.36
C ALA A 283 6.13 17.53 29.94
N LYS A 284 5.25 17.41 28.93
CA LYS A 284 5.65 17.24 27.52
C LYS A 284 6.60 16.05 27.27
N ALA A 285 6.50 15.03 28.09
CA ALA A 285 7.20 13.77 27.86
C ALA A 285 6.63 13.03 26.64
N GLY A 286 5.32 13.20 26.38
CA GLY A 286 4.66 12.64 25.23
C GLY A 286 4.21 11.18 25.42
N ARG A 287 3.22 10.78 24.61
CA ARG A 287 2.70 9.41 24.53
C ARG A 287 2.06 9.16 23.17
N VAL A 288 1.80 7.90 22.87
CA VAL A 288 1.00 7.46 21.73
C VAL A 288 -0.12 6.56 22.23
N GLN A 289 -1.37 6.89 21.91
CA GLN A 289 -2.52 6.02 22.15
C GLN A 289 -2.69 5.10 20.94
N LEU A 290 -2.88 3.81 21.20
CA LEU A 290 -3.21 2.80 20.21
C LEU A 290 -4.69 2.46 20.36
N VAL A 291 -5.41 2.46 19.25
CA VAL A 291 -6.78 1.96 19.17
C VAL A 291 -6.75 0.73 18.28
N TYR A 292 -6.96 -0.44 18.88
CA TYR A 292 -7.00 -1.69 18.13
C TYR A 292 -8.35 -1.87 17.43
N GLY A 293 -8.28 -2.35 16.19
CA GLY A 293 -9.44 -2.66 15.37
C GLY A 293 -10.36 -3.72 15.98
N ALA A 294 -11.53 -3.88 15.37
CA ALA A 294 -12.51 -4.91 15.74
C ALA A 294 -12.92 -4.94 17.23
N GLY A 295 -12.82 -3.81 17.93
CA GLY A 295 -13.23 -3.70 19.34
C GLY A 295 -12.26 -4.35 20.34
N LYS A 296 -11.00 -4.55 19.97
CA LYS A 296 -9.96 -5.12 20.86
C LYS A 296 -9.43 -4.16 21.93
N GLY A 297 -9.96 -2.94 21.97
CA GLY A 297 -9.68 -1.95 23.00
C GLY A 297 -8.45 -1.09 22.69
N ASN A 298 -7.97 -0.40 23.72
CA ASN A 298 -6.93 0.61 23.57
C ASN A 298 -5.68 0.22 24.38
N ALA A 299 -4.53 0.71 23.95
CA ALA A 299 -3.28 0.65 24.70
C ALA A 299 -2.56 2.00 24.65
N GLU A 300 -1.64 2.24 25.56
CA GLU A 300 -0.80 3.43 25.57
C GLU A 300 0.66 3.02 25.42
N LEU A 301 1.42 3.76 24.62
CA LEU A 301 2.88 3.72 24.56
C LEU A 301 3.45 5.03 25.11
N SER A 302 4.39 4.91 26.02
CA SER A 302 5.25 6.00 26.49
C SER A 302 6.55 5.43 27.04
N GLN A 303 7.59 6.25 27.16
CA GLN A 303 8.87 5.85 27.76
C GLN A 303 8.78 5.45 29.24
N ALA A 304 7.59 5.53 29.86
CA ALA A 304 7.34 4.94 31.17
C ALA A 304 7.16 3.41 31.13
N LEU A 305 6.93 2.82 29.95
CA LEU A 305 6.78 1.37 29.83
C LEU A 305 8.12 0.64 29.92
N PRO A 306 8.16 -0.56 30.54
CA PRO A 306 9.41 -1.32 30.71
C PRO A 306 9.99 -1.88 29.39
N ILE A 307 9.28 -1.72 28.27
CA ILE A 307 9.76 -2.10 26.93
C ILE A 307 10.78 -1.10 26.37
N PHE A 308 10.92 0.08 27.00
CA PHE A 308 11.90 1.10 26.65
C PHE A 308 13.06 1.09 27.64
N SER A 309 14.28 1.35 27.16
CA SER A 309 15.48 1.40 28.00
C SER A 309 15.70 2.75 28.69
N GLY A 310 14.98 3.80 28.28
CA GLY A 310 15.00 5.13 28.88
C GLY A 310 13.78 5.38 29.77
N SER A 311 13.73 6.56 30.39
CA SER A 311 12.57 7.05 31.15
C SER A 311 11.88 8.19 30.43
N ALA A 312 10.64 8.50 30.82
CA ALA A 312 9.96 9.72 30.39
C ALA A 312 10.54 10.94 31.13
N GLU A 313 11.00 11.94 30.38
CA GLU A 313 11.61 13.17 30.86
C GLU A 313 10.88 14.40 30.32
N VAL A 314 11.19 15.56 30.90
CA VAL A 314 10.51 16.80 30.54
C VAL A 314 10.93 17.24 29.15
N ASN A 315 9.95 17.47 28.27
CA ASN A 315 10.13 17.84 26.86
C ASN A 315 10.68 16.75 25.93
N ASP A 316 10.66 15.46 26.27
CA ASP A 316 11.05 14.39 25.32
C ASP A 316 10.20 14.37 24.05
N ARG A 317 8.92 14.72 24.19
CA ARG A 317 7.94 14.75 23.11
C ARG A 317 7.83 13.41 22.38
N PHE A 318 7.81 12.29 23.12
CA PHE A 318 7.56 10.96 22.56
C PHE A 318 6.27 10.96 21.71
N GLY A 319 6.39 10.52 20.46
CA GLY A 319 5.31 10.65 19.46
C GLY A 319 5.37 11.96 18.67
N GLY A 320 6.49 12.70 18.72
CA GLY A 320 6.69 13.91 17.92
C GLY A 320 6.57 13.66 16.41
N SER A 321 6.95 12.46 15.97
CA SER A 321 6.71 11.96 14.63
C SER A 321 6.41 10.45 14.65
N LEU A 322 5.65 9.96 13.67
CA LEU A 322 5.26 8.55 13.54
C LEU A 322 5.44 8.04 12.10
N ALA A 323 5.87 6.78 11.95
CA ALA A 323 5.85 6.07 10.68
C ALA A 323 5.57 4.58 10.90
N THR A 324 4.80 3.98 9.99
CA THR A 324 4.46 2.56 10.01
C THR A 324 5.15 1.83 8.86
N PHE A 325 5.63 0.63 9.14
CA PHE A 325 6.29 -0.26 8.19
C PHE A 325 6.48 -1.64 8.81
N ASP A 326 6.70 -2.67 7.99
CA ASP A 326 7.07 -4.01 8.46
C ASP A 326 8.60 -4.09 8.48
N HIS A 327 9.21 -3.67 9.59
CA HIS A 327 10.66 -3.56 9.71
C HIS A 327 11.34 -4.92 9.69
N ASN A 328 10.74 -5.90 10.37
CA ASN A 328 11.32 -7.22 10.56
C ASN A 328 10.86 -8.27 9.50
N LEU A 329 9.94 -7.88 8.61
CA LEU A 329 9.34 -8.71 7.56
C LEU A 329 8.59 -9.92 8.13
N ASP A 330 7.85 -9.72 9.22
CA ASP A 330 7.01 -10.74 9.84
C ASP A 330 5.52 -10.61 9.50
N GLY A 331 5.14 -9.58 8.73
CA GLY A 331 3.77 -9.35 8.28
C GLY A 331 2.87 -8.66 9.31
N CYS A 332 3.41 -8.26 10.46
CA CYS A 332 2.78 -7.35 11.39
C CYS A 332 3.28 -5.93 11.12
N THR A 333 2.43 -4.92 11.35
CA THR A 333 2.89 -3.53 11.24
C THR A 333 3.74 -3.19 12.45
N ASP A 334 4.91 -2.59 12.22
CA ASP A 334 5.76 -2.00 13.25
C ASP A 334 5.58 -0.48 13.28
N LEU A 335 5.94 0.14 14.39
CA LEU A 335 5.86 1.59 14.58
C LEU A 335 7.23 2.17 14.88
N ALA A 336 7.68 3.11 14.05
CA ALA A 336 8.76 4.03 14.41
C ALA A 336 8.16 5.25 15.12
N VAL A 337 8.70 5.59 16.29
CA VAL A 337 8.27 6.72 17.12
C VAL A 337 9.44 7.67 17.34
N GLY A 338 9.32 8.89 16.84
CA GLY A 338 10.29 9.97 17.09
C GLY A 338 10.14 10.57 18.48
N VAL A 339 11.29 10.91 19.08
CA VAL A 339 11.43 11.54 20.39
C VAL A 339 12.42 12.70 20.25
N PRO A 340 12.11 13.76 19.47
CA PRO A 340 13.07 14.80 19.12
C PRO A 340 13.60 15.59 20.33
N GLY A 341 12.92 15.52 21.47
CA GLY A 341 13.35 16.19 22.69
C GLY A 341 14.24 15.36 23.62
N GLU A 342 14.47 14.07 23.32
CA GLU A 342 15.24 13.16 24.16
C GLU A 342 16.62 13.74 24.49
N ALA A 343 17.05 13.59 25.75
CA ALA A 343 18.38 13.97 26.19
C ALA A 343 19.35 12.79 26.12
N ILE A 344 20.52 13.01 25.50
CA ILE A 344 21.65 12.06 25.59
C ILE A 344 22.68 12.63 26.55
N GLY A 345 22.70 12.12 27.78
CA GLY A 345 23.54 12.66 28.85
C GLY A 345 23.10 14.07 29.26
N THR A 346 23.89 15.10 28.92
CA THR A 346 23.55 16.52 29.20
C THR A 346 23.03 17.27 27.97
N ASN A 347 22.97 16.61 26.82
CA ASN A 347 22.60 17.21 25.54
C ASN A 347 21.08 17.09 25.37
N ALA A 348 20.35 18.07 25.91
CA ALA A 348 18.90 18.13 25.79
C ALA A 348 18.48 18.32 24.34
N GLY A 349 17.45 17.60 23.89
CA GLY A 349 16.97 17.69 22.51
C GLY A 349 17.95 17.13 21.47
N ALA A 350 18.86 16.24 21.86
CA ALA A 350 19.63 15.44 20.90
C ALA A 350 18.69 14.54 20.09
N GLY A 351 17.67 14.00 20.76
CA GLY A 351 16.59 13.25 20.14
C GLY A 351 16.86 11.75 19.99
N GLY A 352 15.92 11.06 19.35
CA GLY A 352 16.00 9.62 19.10
C GLY A 352 14.76 9.06 18.43
N VAL A 353 14.84 7.77 18.08
CA VAL A 353 13.72 7.00 17.51
C VAL A 353 13.62 5.63 18.16
N HIS A 354 12.41 5.23 18.55
CA HIS A 354 12.10 3.86 18.95
C HIS A 354 11.45 3.09 17.80
N ILE A 355 11.92 1.88 17.48
CA ILE A 355 11.19 0.93 16.64
C ILE A 355 10.50 -0.08 17.55
N VAL A 356 9.18 0.02 17.64
CA VAL A 356 8.32 -0.87 18.43
C VAL A 356 7.71 -1.91 17.50
N TYR A 357 7.97 -3.19 17.77
CA TYR A 357 7.55 -4.28 16.88
C TYR A 357 6.11 -4.70 17.12
N GLY A 358 5.35 -4.87 16.04
CA GLY A 358 4.04 -5.51 16.02
C GLY A 358 4.14 -6.99 16.35
N SER A 359 3.03 -7.57 16.81
CA SER A 359 2.93 -9.02 17.05
C SER A 359 1.48 -9.44 17.23
N PRO A 360 1.13 -10.73 17.10
CA PRO A 360 -0.22 -11.22 17.41
C PRO A 360 -0.73 -10.89 18.83
N ALA A 361 0.17 -10.56 19.75
CA ALA A 361 -0.17 -10.15 21.13
C ALA A 361 -0.33 -8.63 21.30
N GLY A 362 -0.07 -7.84 20.24
CA GLY A 362 -0.09 -6.39 20.25
C GLY A 362 1.30 -5.76 20.05
N LEU A 363 1.30 -4.44 19.89
CA LEU A 363 2.48 -3.62 19.65
C LEU A 363 3.38 -3.63 20.89
N GLY A 364 4.67 -3.95 20.71
CA GLY A 364 5.66 -4.03 21.79
C GLY A 364 5.53 -5.26 22.70
N GLN A 365 4.65 -6.21 22.38
CA GLN A 365 4.45 -7.45 23.16
C GLN A 365 5.23 -8.64 22.62
N GLY A 366 5.95 -8.47 21.50
CA GLY A 366 6.74 -9.51 20.85
C GLY A 366 8.24 -9.29 20.98
N LYS A 367 8.88 -8.98 19.85
CA LYS A 367 10.31 -8.68 19.79
C LYS A 367 10.61 -7.40 20.59
N ALA A 368 11.75 -7.38 21.27
CA ALA A 368 12.19 -6.20 22.02
C ALA A 368 12.33 -4.96 21.13
N THR A 369 11.85 -3.82 21.64
CA THR A 369 11.98 -2.50 21.01
C THR A 369 13.44 -2.16 20.73
N VAL A 370 13.70 -1.50 19.60
CA VAL A 370 15.02 -0.94 19.28
C VAL A 370 15.03 0.54 19.60
N ASN A 371 16.01 0.98 20.39
CA ASN A 371 16.29 2.39 20.63
C ASN A 371 17.40 2.86 19.68
N LEU A 372 17.16 3.93 18.93
CA LEU A 372 18.09 4.53 17.97
C LEU A 372 18.42 5.94 18.43
N THR A 373 19.65 6.12 18.91
CA THR A 373 20.19 7.42 19.35
C THR A 373 21.62 7.58 18.84
N GLN A 374 22.06 8.83 18.73
CA GLN A 374 23.47 9.17 18.45
C GLN A 374 24.42 8.54 19.48
N GLY A 375 25.64 8.21 19.05
CA GLY A 375 26.68 7.53 19.85
C GLY A 375 26.39 6.06 20.19
N SER A 376 25.37 5.43 19.61
CA SER A 376 24.93 4.08 19.99
C SER A 376 24.81 3.12 18.79
N GLY A 377 24.80 1.81 19.07
CA GLY A 377 24.54 0.79 18.05
C GLY A 377 25.71 0.56 17.09
N SER A 378 25.49 0.79 15.79
CA SER A 378 26.46 0.51 14.72
C SER A 378 26.33 1.51 13.58
N GLY A 379 27.29 1.53 12.64
CA GLY A 379 27.24 2.41 11.47
C GLY A 379 27.31 3.89 11.86
N ALA A 380 26.56 4.74 11.15
CA ALA A 380 26.54 6.18 11.40
C ALA A 380 26.12 6.54 12.84
N LEU A 381 25.09 5.89 13.38
CA LEU A 381 24.64 6.15 14.76
C LEU A 381 25.75 5.93 15.80
N ALA A 382 26.61 4.94 15.62
CA ALA A 382 27.72 4.70 16.54
C ALA A 382 28.89 5.69 16.36
N GLY A 383 29.00 6.29 15.18
CA GLY A 383 30.09 7.18 14.82
C GLY A 383 29.81 8.66 15.10
N MET A 384 28.55 9.05 15.21
CA MET A 384 28.15 10.43 15.43
C MET A 384 28.14 10.82 16.92
N GLY A 385 28.49 12.08 17.18
CA GLY A 385 28.29 12.73 18.46
C GLY A 385 26.81 13.03 18.69
N SER A 386 26.47 13.36 19.93
CA SER A 386 25.18 13.97 20.25
C SER A 386 25.46 15.40 20.72
N GLU A 387 24.66 16.33 20.26
CA GLU A 387 24.71 17.74 20.57
C GLU A 387 23.34 18.20 21.06
N ALA A 388 23.31 19.33 21.78
CA ALA A 388 22.05 19.84 22.29
C ALA A 388 21.27 20.50 21.15
N GLY A 389 20.12 19.93 20.81
CA GLY A 389 19.23 20.50 19.79
C GLY A 389 19.31 19.86 18.41
N ASP A 390 19.96 18.70 18.24
CA ASP A 390 19.99 17.97 16.95
C ASP A 390 18.61 17.50 16.49
N ARG A 391 17.71 17.28 17.46
CA ARG A 391 16.30 16.91 17.25
C ARG A 391 16.14 15.64 16.41
N MET A 392 16.97 14.63 16.65
CA MET A 392 16.85 13.35 15.96
C MET A 392 15.43 12.77 16.11
N GLY A 393 14.84 12.39 14.98
CA GLY A 393 13.48 11.88 14.93
C GLY A 393 12.40 12.97 14.84
N GLU A 394 12.77 14.24 14.59
CA GLU A 394 11.78 15.30 14.30
C GLU A 394 10.94 14.98 13.06
N ALA A 395 11.58 14.46 12.01
CA ALA A 395 10.89 13.87 10.86
C ALA A 395 11.33 12.42 10.66
N ILE A 396 10.38 11.57 10.27
CA ILE A 396 10.65 10.18 9.90
C ILE A 396 9.84 9.77 8.66
N ALA A 397 10.50 9.03 7.76
CA ALA A 397 9.83 8.36 6.65
C ALA A 397 10.27 6.89 6.63
N ALA A 398 9.30 5.98 6.59
CA ALA A 398 9.57 4.54 6.57
C ALA A 398 8.72 3.87 5.50
N GLY A 399 9.19 2.71 5.05
CA GLY A 399 8.46 1.95 4.05
C GLY A 399 9.21 0.72 3.62
N THR A 400 8.77 0.16 2.50
CA THR A 400 9.42 -0.98 1.85
C THR A 400 9.72 -0.63 0.41
N THR A 401 10.96 -0.82 -0.01
CA THR A 401 11.39 -0.55 -1.38
C THR A 401 10.66 -1.45 -2.39
N ILE A 402 10.79 -1.14 -3.67
CA ILE A 402 10.21 -1.94 -4.75
C ILE A 402 10.74 -3.40 -4.76
N THR A 403 11.96 -3.61 -4.25
CA THR A 403 12.59 -4.92 -4.09
C THR A 403 12.23 -5.64 -2.80
N GLY A 404 11.33 -5.08 -1.98
CA GLY A 404 10.84 -5.72 -0.76
C GLY A 404 11.74 -5.51 0.45
N VAL A 405 12.61 -4.49 0.44
CA VAL A 405 13.53 -4.21 1.55
C VAL A 405 12.97 -3.08 2.43
N PRO A 406 12.85 -3.26 3.76
CA PRO A 406 12.37 -2.19 4.63
C PRO A 406 13.43 -1.08 4.74
N TYR A 407 12.98 0.16 4.85
CA TYR A 407 13.83 1.32 5.12
C TYR A 407 13.22 2.24 6.16
N LEU A 408 14.07 3.02 6.81
CA LEU A 408 13.70 4.11 7.71
C LEU A 408 14.70 5.27 7.51
N ALA A 409 14.20 6.45 7.17
CA ALA A 409 14.93 7.71 7.15
C ALA A 409 14.55 8.51 8.40
N ILE A 410 15.55 9.04 9.10
CA ILE A 410 15.40 9.77 10.37
C ILE A 410 16.07 11.13 10.22
N GLY A 411 15.31 12.21 10.34
CA GLY A 411 15.82 13.57 10.29
C GLY A 411 16.44 14.02 11.61
N LEU A 412 17.52 14.79 11.51
CA LEU A 412 18.21 15.49 12.58
C LEU A 412 18.44 16.93 12.10
N PRO A 413 17.40 17.75 11.90
CA PRO A 413 17.55 19.06 11.27
C PRO A 413 18.45 20.02 12.07
N GLY A 414 18.61 19.80 13.38
CA GLY A 414 19.53 20.59 14.19
C GLY A 414 20.98 20.13 14.19
N GLU A 415 21.32 19.02 13.51
CA GLU A 415 22.69 18.49 13.49
C GLU A 415 23.68 19.53 12.95
N ASP A 416 24.82 19.68 13.62
CA ASP A 416 25.90 20.52 13.16
C ASP A 416 26.73 19.82 12.05
N GLY A 417 26.98 20.56 10.97
CA GLY A 417 27.92 20.19 9.92
C GLY A 417 29.35 20.67 10.22
N SER A 418 30.32 20.23 9.43
CA SER A 418 31.72 20.67 9.57
C SER A 418 31.88 22.19 9.34
N GLY A 419 31.77 22.97 10.41
CA GLY A 419 31.87 24.44 10.37
C GLY A 419 30.53 25.16 10.18
N PHE A 420 29.40 24.44 10.21
CA PHE A 420 28.06 24.99 10.00
C PHE A 420 27.13 24.52 11.11
N THR A 421 26.41 25.45 11.74
CA THR A 421 25.50 25.11 12.84
C THR A 421 24.09 24.82 12.33
N ASN A 422 23.41 23.81 12.88
CA ASN A 422 22.07 23.39 12.42
C ASN A 422 21.97 23.19 10.90
N ALA A 423 23.01 22.62 10.28
CA ALA A 423 22.98 22.31 8.86
C ALA A 423 21.98 21.19 8.56
N GLY A 424 21.83 20.28 9.52
CA GLY A 424 20.92 19.16 9.46
C GLY A 424 21.54 17.91 8.83
N ALA A 425 20.95 16.77 9.16
CA ALA A 425 21.34 15.48 8.61
C ALA A 425 20.16 14.50 8.60
N VAL A 426 20.36 13.39 7.88
CA VAL A 426 19.46 12.24 7.87
C VAL A 426 20.24 10.96 8.11
N VAL A 427 19.78 10.13 9.06
CA VAL A 427 20.23 8.74 9.18
C VAL A 427 19.31 7.86 8.33
N TYR A 428 19.88 7.13 7.39
CA TYR A 428 19.16 6.20 6.53
C TYR A 428 19.49 4.75 6.88
N LEU A 429 18.47 4.03 7.32
CA LEU A 429 18.50 2.60 7.64
C LEU A 429 17.89 1.80 6.49
N HIS A 430 18.59 0.74 6.04
CA HIS A 430 18.11 -0.10 4.93
C HIS A 430 18.36 -1.59 5.18
N GLY A 431 17.25 -2.35 5.14
CA GLY A 431 17.19 -3.80 5.31
C GLY A 431 17.27 -4.28 6.75
N THR A 432 16.97 -5.56 6.98
CA THR A 432 16.90 -6.16 8.33
C THR A 432 18.26 -6.40 8.99
N GLY A 433 19.34 -6.47 8.20
CA GLY A 433 20.74 -6.49 8.66
C GLY A 433 21.40 -5.10 8.68
N GLN A 434 20.59 -4.07 8.46
CA GLN A 434 20.80 -2.62 8.46
C GLN A 434 22.16 -2.11 7.96
N THR A 435 22.17 -1.64 6.71
CA THR A 435 22.97 -0.46 6.39
C THR A 435 22.47 0.69 7.25
N ASN A 436 23.39 1.43 7.85
CA ASN A 436 23.14 2.62 8.66
C ASN A 436 24.16 3.68 8.26
N VAL A 437 23.69 4.69 7.52
CA VAL A 437 24.53 5.71 6.89
C VAL A 437 23.99 7.11 7.19
N LEU A 438 24.89 8.06 7.41
CA LEU A 438 24.59 9.48 7.56
C LEU A 438 24.53 10.13 6.18
N ILE A 439 23.57 11.02 5.98
CA ILE A 439 23.38 11.79 4.77
C ILE A 439 23.27 13.26 5.18
N ASN A 440 24.06 14.12 4.56
CA ASN A 440 23.97 15.58 4.63
C ASN A 440 24.35 16.17 3.25
N GLN A 441 24.28 17.47 3.07
CA GLN A 441 24.54 18.11 1.77
C GLN A 441 25.99 17.99 1.27
N ASP A 442 26.95 17.65 2.15
CA ASP A 442 28.33 17.32 1.78
C ASP A 442 28.52 15.87 1.32
N SER A 443 27.50 15.03 1.44
CA SER A 443 27.58 13.61 1.14
C SER A 443 27.58 13.31 -0.37
N GLU A 444 28.24 12.22 -0.78
CA GLU A 444 28.38 11.85 -2.20
C GLU A 444 27.01 11.72 -2.90
N GLY A 445 26.77 12.58 -3.88
CA GLY A 445 25.57 12.54 -4.72
C GLY A 445 24.36 13.25 -4.11
N VAL A 446 24.51 13.97 -3.00
CA VAL A 446 23.51 14.91 -2.49
C VAL A 446 23.67 16.24 -3.23
N ALA A 447 22.56 16.89 -3.55
CA ALA A 447 22.56 18.18 -4.23
C ALA A 447 22.45 19.33 -3.21
N GLY A 448 22.86 20.53 -3.61
CA GLY A 448 22.97 21.69 -2.71
C GLY A 448 24.35 21.81 -2.10
N ALA A 449 24.53 22.82 -1.24
CA ALA A 449 25.70 23.01 -0.42
C ALA A 449 25.26 23.09 1.03
N MET A 450 26.10 22.61 1.95
CA MET A 450 25.80 22.69 3.37
C MET A 450 26.05 24.12 3.89
N GLU A 451 25.06 24.69 4.55
CA GLU A 451 25.07 26.02 5.16
C GLU A 451 24.51 25.94 6.59
N SER A 452 24.54 27.06 7.32
CA SER A 452 24.01 27.09 8.69
C SER A 452 22.52 27.38 8.67
N ASN A 453 21.75 26.57 9.42
CA ASN A 453 20.29 26.62 9.50
C ASN A 453 19.56 26.18 8.22
N ASP A 454 20.13 25.29 7.41
CA ASP A 454 19.41 24.67 6.29
C ASP A 454 18.28 23.75 6.76
N ASP A 455 18.42 23.24 8.00
CA ASP A 455 17.52 22.26 8.60
C ASP A 455 17.33 21.02 7.70
N PHE A 456 18.40 20.54 7.03
CA PHE A 456 18.35 19.36 6.16
C PHE A 456 17.80 18.15 6.92
N GLY A 457 16.69 17.59 6.43
CA GLY A 457 15.99 16.51 7.12
C GLY A 457 14.81 16.95 7.98
N ALA A 458 14.42 18.23 7.99
CA ALA A 458 13.24 18.72 8.70
C ALA A 458 11.92 18.14 8.17
N SER A 459 11.89 17.69 6.92
CA SER A 459 10.77 16.98 6.33
C SER A 459 11.26 15.81 5.48
N LEU A 460 10.50 14.71 5.48
CA LEU A 460 10.87 13.48 4.79
C LEU A 460 9.65 12.86 4.11
N ALA A 461 9.80 12.39 2.88
CA ALA A 461 8.80 11.58 2.20
C ALA A 461 9.44 10.42 1.44
N GLY A 462 8.79 9.26 1.50
CA GLY A 462 9.28 8.06 0.82
C GLY A 462 8.16 7.33 0.08
N SER A 463 8.52 6.70 -1.03
CA SER A 463 7.71 5.71 -1.73
C SER A 463 8.49 4.39 -1.79
N PRO A 464 8.00 3.33 -2.45
CA PRO A 464 8.84 2.16 -2.71
C PRO A 464 10.03 2.45 -3.65
N GLN A 465 10.02 3.56 -4.39
CA GLN A 465 11.00 3.85 -5.44
C GLN A 465 11.95 5.00 -5.06
N HIS A 466 11.43 6.02 -4.38
CA HIS A 466 12.09 7.29 -4.18
C HIS A 466 12.03 7.76 -2.72
N LEU A 467 13.00 8.59 -2.35
CA LEU A 467 13.09 9.30 -1.09
C LEU A 467 13.29 10.79 -1.40
N ALA A 468 12.63 11.67 -0.66
CA ALA A 468 12.80 13.12 -0.70
C ALA A 468 13.13 13.63 0.71
N ILE A 469 14.06 14.58 0.77
CA ILE A 469 14.54 15.21 2.00
C ILE A 469 14.41 16.72 1.83
N GLY A 470 13.67 17.39 2.71
CA GLY A 470 13.53 18.85 2.70
C GLY A 470 14.57 19.56 3.56
N SER A 471 14.95 20.75 3.10
CA SER A 471 15.79 21.74 3.78
C SER A 471 15.07 23.09 3.74
N PRO A 472 14.00 23.29 4.52
CA PRO A 472 13.18 24.50 4.43
C PRO A 472 13.94 25.78 4.81
N GLY A 473 15.07 25.67 5.51
CA GLY A 473 15.93 26.80 5.88
C GLY A 473 16.99 27.16 4.83
N GLU A 474 17.12 26.38 3.75
CA GLU A 474 18.12 26.61 2.69
C GLU A 474 18.04 28.03 2.13
N ALA A 475 19.20 28.68 1.98
CA ALA A 475 19.29 29.94 1.26
C ALA A 475 19.51 29.74 -0.25
N VAL A 476 18.48 30.02 -1.06
CA VAL A 476 18.59 29.89 -2.52
C VAL A 476 18.89 31.25 -3.15
N GLY A 477 19.99 31.38 -3.88
CA GLY A 477 20.32 32.64 -4.58
C GLY A 477 20.50 33.86 -3.65
N GLY A 478 20.74 33.63 -2.35
CA GLY A 478 20.83 34.68 -1.32
C GLY A 478 19.52 35.03 -0.63
N MET A 479 18.42 34.34 -0.93
CA MET A 479 17.14 34.45 -0.23
C MET A 479 17.13 33.50 0.95
N ALA A 480 17.16 34.02 2.18
CA ALA A 480 17.16 33.20 3.39
C ALA A 480 15.82 32.47 3.56
N ASP A 481 15.85 31.23 4.06
CA ASP A 481 14.67 30.41 4.31
C ASP A 481 13.77 30.23 3.06
N ALA A 482 14.37 30.26 1.87
CA ALA A 482 13.68 30.00 0.60
C ALA A 482 13.33 28.51 0.50
N GLY A 483 14.24 27.65 0.93
CA GLY A 483 14.04 26.21 1.05
C GLY A 483 14.42 25.41 -0.20
N ALA A 484 14.75 24.13 0.02
CA ALA A 484 15.13 23.19 -1.02
C ALA A 484 14.68 21.75 -0.72
N VAL A 485 14.72 20.88 -1.73
CA VAL A 485 14.45 19.45 -1.60
C VAL A 485 15.49 18.61 -2.36
N SER A 486 16.10 17.63 -1.68
CA SER A 486 16.97 16.63 -2.30
C SER A 486 16.23 15.34 -2.62
N LEU A 487 16.36 14.84 -3.86
CA LEU A 487 15.70 13.63 -4.36
C LEU A 487 16.66 12.45 -4.53
N PHE A 488 16.21 11.26 -4.16
CA PHE A 488 16.98 10.02 -4.23
C PHE A 488 16.12 8.86 -4.75
N ASN A 489 16.79 7.82 -5.26
CA ASN A 489 16.23 6.47 -5.29
C ASN A 489 16.89 5.57 -4.23
N HIS A 490 16.23 4.49 -3.84
CA HIS A 490 16.72 3.59 -2.79
C HIS A 490 17.90 2.69 -3.21
N LYS A 491 18.41 2.80 -4.46
CA LYS A 491 19.61 2.05 -4.85
C LYS A 491 20.80 2.66 -4.14
N LEU A 492 21.53 1.85 -3.40
CA LEU A 492 22.70 2.33 -2.66
C LEU A 492 23.91 2.48 -3.59
N ASN A 493 24.62 3.60 -3.47
CA ASN A 493 25.90 3.85 -4.13
C ASN A 493 27.06 3.11 -3.40
N ALA A 494 28.31 3.40 -3.79
CA ALA A 494 29.49 2.79 -3.19
C ALA A 494 29.64 3.15 -1.69
N ALA A 495 29.28 4.37 -1.32
CA ALA A 495 29.24 4.89 0.06
C ALA A 495 28.02 4.40 0.86
N LYS A 496 27.16 3.54 0.29
CA LYS A 496 25.93 3.02 0.89
C LYS A 496 24.80 4.05 1.07
N ILE A 497 24.93 5.22 0.44
CA ILE A 497 23.92 6.27 0.42
C ILE A 497 22.91 5.98 -0.70
N PRO A 498 21.60 6.22 -0.51
CA PRO A 498 20.64 6.30 -1.61
C PRO A 498 21.18 7.12 -2.79
N THR A 499 20.99 6.66 -4.03
CA THR A 499 21.55 7.36 -5.19
C THR A 499 20.75 8.62 -5.45
N GLY A 500 21.41 9.79 -5.40
CA GLY A 500 20.79 11.07 -5.72
C GLY A 500 20.29 11.15 -7.16
N ILE A 501 19.19 11.89 -7.34
CA ILE A 501 18.51 12.13 -8.62
C ILE A 501 18.61 13.60 -9.00
N ALA A 502 18.24 14.50 -8.09
CA ALA A 502 18.20 15.94 -8.30
C ALA A 502 18.15 16.70 -6.97
N GLY A 503 18.58 17.96 -6.97
CA GLY A 503 18.18 18.97 -5.99
C GLY A 503 17.11 19.85 -6.61
N LEU A 504 16.18 20.34 -5.78
CA LEU A 504 15.03 21.14 -6.18
C LEU A 504 14.98 22.43 -5.38
N ASP A 505 14.70 23.52 -6.07
CA ASP A 505 14.34 24.84 -5.52
C ASP A 505 13.40 25.52 -6.53
N GLN A 506 12.73 26.60 -6.11
CA GLN A 506 11.76 27.29 -6.97
C GLN A 506 12.43 27.99 -8.16
N ASN A 507 13.73 28.32 -8.12
CA ASN A 507 14.43 28.96 -9.25
C ASN A 507 14.76 28.00 -10.41
N LEU A 508 14.49 26.69 -10.28
CA LEU A 508 14.63 25.75 -11.38
C LEU A 508 13.59 26.02 -12.47
N ALA A 509 14.03 26.03 -13.73
CA ALA A 509 13.14 26.29 -14.88
C ALA A 509 11.98 25.29 -15.00
N GLU A 510 12.11 24.10 -14.41
CA GLU A 510 11.08 23.07 -14.33
C GLU A 510 10.00 23.35 -13.27
N ILE A 511 10.24 24.24 -12.31
CA ILE A 511 9.32 24.61 -11.23
C ILE A 511 8.76 26.00 -11.54
N GLN A 512 7.43 26.10 -11.59
CA GLN A 512 6.70 27.32 -11.91
C GLN A 512 6.56 28.22 -10.68
N ASP A 513 7.65 28.76 -10.17
CA ASP A 513 7.67 29.94 -9.29
C ASP A 513 9.08 30.55 -9.27
N ASP A 514 9.30 31.60 -8.50
CA ASP A 514 10.66 32.03 -8.13
C ASP A 514 10.88 31.69 -6.63
N SER A 515 12.12 31.79 -6.14
CA SER A 515 12.38 31.74 -4.71
C SER A 515 12.30 33.15 -4.08
N GLU A 516 11.75 33.21 -2.89
CA GLU A 516 11.67 34.38 -2.04
C GLU A 516 12.12 34.05 -0.60
N ALA A 517 12.47 35.08 0.16
CA ALA A 517 12.89 34.88 1.53
C ALA A 517 11.69 34.52 2.42
N GLY A 518 11.75 33.36 3.06
CA GLY A 518 10.71 32.86 3.96
C GLY A 518 9.67 31.94 3.32
N ASP A 519 9.81 31.55 2.05
CA ASP A 519 8.90 30.62 1.38
C ASP A 519 8.85 29.25 2.07
N THR A 520 10.02 28.78 2.52
CA THR A 520 10.23 27.47 3.13
C THR A 520 9.84 26.31 2.21
N PHE A 521 10.26 26.35 0.95
CA PHE A 521 10.07 25.25 0.00
C PHE A 521 10.60 23.93 0.59
N GLY A 522 9.75 22.90 0.60
CA GLY A 522 10.09 21.65 1.28
C GLY A 522 9.71 21.60 2.76
N PHE A 523 8.95 22.57 3.28
CA PHE A 523 8.43 22.54 4.65
C PHE A 523 7.64 21.27 4.96
N SER A 524 6.79 20.83 4.02
CA SER A 524 6.09 19.55 4.13
C SER A 524 6.26 18.73 2.85
N LEU A 525 6.40 17.41 2.99
CA LEU A 525 6.59 16.50 1.87
C LEU A 525 5.66 15.30 2.01
N SER A 526 5.12 14.85 0.87
CA SER A 526 4.43 13.56 0.79
C SER A 526 4.58 12.95 -0.58
N MET A 527 4.63 11.62 -0.65
CA MET A 527 4.84 10.92 -1.90
C MET A 527 3.94 9.70 -2.04
N THR A 528 3.47 9.43 -3.25
CA THR A 528 2.70 8.22 -3.57
C THR A 528 3.22 7.58 -4.86
N ALA A 529 3.01 6.27 -5.00
CA ALA A 529 3.30 5.57 -6.25
C ALA A 529 2.46 6.15 -7.41
N TYR A 530 3.06 6.22 -8.59
CA TYR A 530 2.43 6.71 -9.80
C TYR A 530 2.47 5.66 -10.90
N ARG A 531 1.32 5.39 -11.52
CA ARG A 531 1.19 4.45 -12.64
C ARG A 531 0.51 5.14 -13.82
N PRO A 532 1.28 5.78 -14.73
CA PRO A 532 0.72 6.61 -15.81
C PRO A 532 -0.07 5.83 -16.86
N ASN A 533 0.19 4.53 -17.02
CA ASN A 533 -0.50 3.69 -17.99
C ASN A 533 -0.42 2.21 -17.59
N ALA A 534 -1.19 1.37 -18.29
CA ALA A 534 -1.28 -0.06 -18.01
C ALA A 534 0.04 -0.83 -18.25
N ALA A 535 0.98 -0.28 -19.03
CA ALA A 535 2.28 -0.90 -19.27
C ALA A 535 3.35 -0.48 -18.25
N ALA A 536 3.11 0.58 -17.47
CA ALA A 536 4.07 1.09 -16.51
C ALA A 536 4.28 0.13 -15.32
N THR A 537 5.53 -0.08 -14.95
CA THR A 537 5.98 -1.07 -13.95
C THR A 537 5.94 -0.59 -12.50
N GLY A 538 5.16 0.46 -12.19
CA GLY A 538 5.09 1.02 -10.83
C GLY A 538 6.46 1.51 -10.34
N THR A 539 7.25 2.13 -11.22
CA THR A 539 8.62 2.62 -10.94
C THR A 539 8.68 4.14 -10.77
N GLU A 540 7.53 4.80 -10.80
CA GLU A 540 7.40 6.26 -10.74
C GLU A 540 6.65 6.67 -9.47
N SER A 541 6.80 7.93 -9.08
CA SER A 541 6.10 8.50 -7.93
C SER A 541 5.55 9.88 -8.26
N LEU A 542 4.49 10.30 -7.57
CA LEU A 542 4.13 11.70 -7.46
C LEU A 542 4.62 12.20 -6.10
N LEU A 543 5.41 13.27 -6.12
CA LEU A 543 5.85 14.01 -4.93
C LEU A 543 5.03 15.29 -4.82
N VAL A 544 4.55 15.58 -3.63
CA VAL A 544 3.93 16.86 -3.27
C VAL A 544 4.85 17.57 -2.29
N ILE A 545 5.16 18.82 -2.61
CA ILE A 545 6.01 19.71 -1.82
C ILE A 545 5.13 20.85 -1.34
N GLY A 546 5.08 21.08 -0.02
CA GLY A 546 4.38 22.22 0.57
C GLY A 546 5.34 23.37 0.84
N THR A 547 4.88 24.58 0.52
CA THR A 547 5.57 25.86 0.69
C THR A 547 4.61 26.82 1.38
N PRO A 548 4.34 26.65 2.69
CA PRO A 548 3.33 27.42 3.39
C PRO A 548 3.73 28.89 3.63
N GLY A 549 5.01 29.24 3.47
CA GLY A 549 5.51 30.60 3.56
C GLY A 549 5.23 31.44 2.31
N GLU A 550 4.96 30.78 1.19
CA GLU A 550 4.73 31.39 -0.12
C GLU A 550 3.63 32.46 -0.11
N GLY A 551 3.82 33.48 -0.93
CA GLY A 551 2.89 34.59 -1.05
C GLY A 551 2.24 34.71 -2.41
N THR A 552 1.46 35.77 -2.54
CA THR A 552 1.16 36.39 -3.83
C THR A 552 1.73 37.81 -3.82
N PRO A 553 1.75 38.52 -4.95
CA PRO A 553 2.22 39.91 -4.98
C PRO A 553 1.48 40.87 -4.02
N THR A 554 0.33 40.47 -3.47
CA THR A 554 -0.51 41.31 -2.60
C THR A 554 -0.82 40.72 -1.22
N ILE A 555 -0.50 39.45 -0.97
CA ILE A 555 -0.82 38.73 0.27
C ILE A 555 0.41 37.91 0.65
N ALA A 556 0.95 38.11 1.85
CA ALA A 556 2.31 37.68 2.16
C ALA A 556 2.43 36.17 2.43
N THR A 557 1.47 35.57 3.14
CA THR A 557 1.58 34.16 3.55
C THR A 557 0.31 33.39 3.20
N THR A 558 0.12 33.14 1.91
CA THR A 558 -1.03 32.35 1.41
C THR A 558 -0.71 30.86 1.43
N GLY A 559 0.54 30.51 1.13
CA GLY A 559 1.02 29.15 0.95
C GLY A 559 0.71 28.57 -0.43
N ARG A 560 1.42 27.48 -0.75
CA ARG A 560 1.39 26.78 -2.04
C ARG A 560 1.76 25.31 -1.87
N ILE A 561 1.40 24.50 -2.86
CA ILE A 561 2.04 23.21 -3.09
C ILE A 561 2.53 23.07 -4.53
N ASP A 562 3.53 22.21 -4.71
CA ASP A 562 4.04 21.75 -5.99
C ASP A 562 3.85 20.24 -6.14
N VAL A 563 3.30 19.82 -7.29
CA VAL A 563 3.13 18.41 -7.63
C VAL A 563 4.14 18.03 -8.70
N LEU A 564 5.04 17.12 -8.38
CA LEU A 564 6.10 16.65 -9.25
C LEU A 564 5.90 15.18 -9.61
N ARG A 565 6.11 14.84 -10.87
CA ARG A 565 6.28 13.45 -11.33
C ARG A 565 7.75 13.07 -11.24
N LEU A 566 8.04 12.00 -10.52
CA LEU A 566 9.37 11.41 -10.40
C LEU A 566 9.47 10.14 -11.25
N THR A 567 10.46 10.11 -12.12
CA THR A 567 10.91 8.94 -12.88
C THR A 567 12.20 8.39 -12.26
N PRO A 568 12.65 7.16 -12.61
CA PRO A 568 13.86 6.58 -12.02
C PRO A 568 15.14 7.43 -12.13
N THR A 569 15.18 8.40 -13.06
CA THR A 569 16.37 9.19 -13.38
C THR A 569 16.12 10.69 -13.48
N GLY A 570 14.94 11.19 -13.10
CA GLY A 570 14.63 12.61 -13.26
C GLY A 570 13.19 12.95 -12.86
N PHE A 571 12.84 14.22 -12.97
CA PHE A 571 11.54 14.74 -12.53
C PHE A 571 10.94 15.72 -13.55
N SER A 572 9.67 16.04 -13.36
CA SER A 572 8.97 17.15 -14.04
C SER A 572 7.84 17.66 -13.15
N GLN A 573 7.65 18.97 -13.05
CA GLN A 573 6.48 19.52 -12.38
C GLN A 573 5.21 19.26 -13.22
N LEU A 574 4.12 18.90 -12.55
CA LEU A 574 2.79 18.74 -13.13
C LEU A 574 1.93 19.98 -12.90
N SER A 575 1.99 20.55 -11.69
CA SER A 575 1.22 21.73 -11.30
C SER A 575 1.81 22.39 -10.07
N GLY A 576 1.66 23.72 -9.99
CA GLY A 576 1.69 24.49 -8.75
C GLY A 576 0.27 24.91 -8.36
N VAL A 577 -0.08 24.83 -7.07
CA VAL A 577 -1.45 25.04 -6.61
C VAL A 577 -1.47 25.84 -5.31
N HIS A 578 -2.36 26.82 -5.25
CA HIS A 578 -2.76 27.60 -4.06
C HIS A 578 -4.28 27.86 -4.12
N GLN A 579 -4.90 28.42 -3.08
CA GLN A 579 -6.38 28.56 -3.01
C GLN A 579 -6.97 29.45 -4.11
N GLY A 580 -6.24 30.47 -4.54
CA GLY A 580 -6.58 31.31 -5.70
C GLY A 580 -6.30 30.69 -7.08
N THR A 581 -5.84 29.43 -7.17
CA THR A 581 -5.63 28.76 -8.46
C THR A 581 -6.96 28.58 -9.19
N THR A 582 -6.97 28.80 -10.51
CA THR A 582 -8.21 28.76 -11.30
C THR A 582 -8.94 27.42 -11.14
N GLY A 583 -10.19 27.47 -10.70
CA GLY A 583 -11.05 26.31 -10.48
C GLY A 583 -11.03 25.76 -9.06
N MET A 584 -10.08 26.17 -8.22
CA MET A 584 -10.10 25.81 -6.78
C MET A 584 -11.18 26.59 -6.04
N THR A 585 -11.77 25.94 -5.05
CA THR A 585 -12.65 26.55 -4.06
C THR A 585 -11.81 27.22 -2.98
N GLY A 586 -12.30 28.34 -2.44
CA GLY A 586 -11.60 29.13 -1.43
C GLY A 586 -11.03 30.42 -2.00
N ALA A 587 -10.40 31.20 -1.15
CA ALA A 587 -9.63 32.37 -1.53
C ALA A 587 -8.29 32.34 -0.79
N ASN A 588 -7.36 33.17 -1.24
CA ASN A 588 -6.12 33.38 -0.52
C ASN A 588 -6.37 34.45 0.56
N GLU A 589 -6.05 34.13 1.80
CA GLU A 589 -5.95 35.05 2.92
C GLU A 589 -4.54 35.05 3.52
N ASP A 590 -4.21 36.12 4.25
CA ASP A 590 -2.91 36.24 4.90
C ASP A 590 -2.88 35.34 6.13
N GLY A 591 -1.98 34.35 6.14
CA GLY A 591 -1.84 33.40 7.23
C GLY A 591 -2.46 32.02 6.98
N ASP A 592 -3.13 31.80 5.84
CA ASP A 592 -3.74 30.51 5.48
C ASP A 592 -2.76 29.34 5.53
N ARG A 593 -1.53 29.61 5.06
CA ARG A 593 -0.43 28.65 5.02
C ARG A 593 -0.83 27.36 4.29
N PHE A 594 -1.49 27.49 3.14
CA PHE A 594 -1.80 26.36 2.26
C PHE A 594 -0.54 25.52 2.01
N GLY A 595 -0.63 24.20 2.19
CA GLY A 595 0.55 23.32 2.10
C GLY A 595 1.30 23.14 3.43
N HIS A 596 0.77 23.62 4.56
CA HIS A 596 1.35 23.37 5.88
C HIS A 596 1.50 21.88 6.18
N THR A 597 0.50 21.08 5.81
CA THR A 597 0.63 19.62 5.71
C THR A 597 0.19 19.16 4.34
N VAL A 598 0.85 18.13 3.81
CA VAL A 598 0.46 17.48 2.57
C VAL A 598 0.42 15.97 2.77
N SER A 599 -0.60 15.31 2.24
CA SER A 599 -0.70 13.85 2.25
C SER A 599 -1.22 13.34 0.92
N ALA A 600 -0.30 12.87 0.08
CA ALA A 600 -0.56 12.27 -1.22
C ALA A 600 -0.79 10.76 -1.08
N VAL A 601 -1.83 10.23 -1.74
CA VAL A 601 -2.15 8.81 -1.67
C VAL A 601 -2.74 8.29 -2.98
N SER A 602 -2.39 7.06 -3.35
CA SER A 602 -3.17 6.28 -4.30
C SER A 602 -4.16 5.39 -3.56
N LEU A 603 -5.45 5.59 -3.84
CA LEU A 603 -6.55 4.77 -3.35
C LEU A 603 -6.55 3.37 -3.97
N ASN A 604 -5.87 3.21 -5.10
CA ASN A 604 -5.66 1.92 -5.75
C ASN A 604 -4.30 1.88 -6.47
N PRO A 605 -3.20 1.59 -5.75
CA PRO A 605 -1.86 1.59 -6.31
C PRO A 605 -1.63 0.58 -7.46
N ALA A 606 -2.50 -0.44 -7.58
CA ALA A 606 -2.45 -1.42 -8.65
C ALA A 606 -3.10 -0.93 -9.96
N ALA A 607 -4.01 0.04 -9.87
CA ALA A 607 -4.68 0.62 -11.02
C ALA A 607 -3.77 1.62 -11.75
N VAL A 608 -4.16 1.98 -12.98
CA VAL A 608 -3.63 3.17 -13.62
C VAL A 608 -4.08 4.39 -12.81
N SER A 609 -3.16 5.30 -12.53
CA SER A 609 -3.43 6.50 -11.76
C SER A 609 -4.36 7.44 -12.54
N THR A 610 -5.38 7.96 -11.87
CA THR A 610 -6.36 8.92 -12.37
C THR A 610 -6.61 9.99 -11.31
N ALA A 611 -7.25 11.11 -11.70
CA ALA A 611 -7.64 12.16 -10.77
C ALA A 611 -8.47 11.64 -9.58
N GLN A 612 -9.26 10.58 -9.78
CA GLN A 612 -10.17 10.04 -8.77
C GLN A 612 -9.51 9.04 -7.83
N ASN A 613 -8.39 8.41 -8.22
CA ASN A 613 -7.74 7.36 -7.42
C ASN A 613 -6.33 7.72 -6.96
N THR A 614 -5.79 8.87 -7.39
CA THR A 614 -4.51 9.42 -6.93
C THR A 614 -4.77 10.85 -6.52
N VAL A 615 -4.90 11.05 -5.21
CA VAL A 615 -5.41 12.29 -4.60
C VAL A 615 -4.43 12.83 -3.57
N VAL A 616 -4.63 14.08 -3.20
CA VAL A 616 -3.91 14.74 -2.10
C VAL A 616 -4.90 15.35 -1.13
N ALA A 617 -4.51 15.38 0.15
CA ALA A 617 -5.10 16.24 1.16
C ALA A 617 -4.06 17.29 1.56
N VAL A 618 -4.46 18.56 1.52
CA VAL A 618 -3.61 19.72 1.81
C VAL A 618 -4.19 20.45 3.02
N GLY A 619 -3.42 20.56 4.09
CA GLY A 619 -3.81 21.30 5.29
C GLY A 619 -3.66 22.80 5.09
N VAL A 620 -4.65 23.54 5.58
CA VAL A 620 -4.73 25.00 5.58
C VAL A 620 -5.11 25.46 7.00
N PRO A 621 -4.21 25.36 7.98
CA PRO A 621 -4.55 25.61 9.38
C PRO A 621 -4.89 27.07 9.69
N GLY A 622 -4.56 28.01 8.81
CA GLY A 622 -4.91 29.42 8.95
C GLY A 622 -6.27 29.82 8.40
N GLU A 623 -6.96 28.93 7.69
CA GLU A 623 -8.22 29.26 7.01
C GLU A 623 -9.28 29.83 7.97
N ASP A 624 -9.88 30.95 7.57
CA ASP A 624 -11.02 31.55 8.24
C ASP A 624 -12.35 30.96 7.75
N ILE A 625 -13.04 30.19 8.59
CA ILE A 625 -14.36 29.63 8.23
C ILE A 625 -15.49 30.51 8.76
N GLY A 626 -16.00 31.37 7.88
CA GLY A 626 -17.10 32.29 8.19
C GLY A 626 -16.68 33.38 9.17
N THR A 627 -16.97 33.20 10.47
CA THR A 627 -16.52 34.10 11.54
C THR A 627 -15.53 33.45 12.51
N ALA A 628 -15.26 32.15 12.33
CA ALA A 628 -14.32 31.42 13.15
C ALA A 628 -12.92 31.60 12.55
N THR A 629 -12.17 32.55 13.10
CA THR A 629 -10.81 32.86 12.61
C THR A 629 -9.84 31.72 12.89
N ASP A 630 -8.93 31.40 11.97
CA ASP A 630 -7.99 30.28 12.08
C ASP A 630 -8.68 28.95 12.49
N ALA A 631 -9.92 28.73 12.02
CA ALA A 631 -10.58 27.44 12.26
C ALA A 631 -9.85 26.32 11.50
N GLY A 632 -9.30 26.67 10.34
CA GLY A 632 -8.55 25.79 9.48
C GLY A 632 -9.42 24.86 8.64
N GLY A 633 -8.80 24.27 7.63
CA GLY A 633 -9.44 23.33 6.73
C GLY A 633 -8.45 22.38 6.07
N ILE A 634 -9.00 21.42 5.33
CA ILE A 634 -8.24 20.52 4.46
C ILE A 634 -8.84 20.58 3.07
N MET A 635 -8.01 20.83 2.07
CA MET A 635 -8.42 20.80 0.67
C MET A 635 -7.99 19.48 0.05
N THR A 636 -8.94 18.75 -0.55
CA THR A 636 -8.66 17.48 -1.22
C THR A 636 -8.95 17.56 -2.70
N PHE A 637 -8.08 17.03 -3.56
CA PHE A 637 -8.28 16.98 -5.01
C PHE A 637 -7.39 15.92 -5.67
N GLY A 638 -7.67 15.62 -6.95
CA GLY A 638 -6.84 14.74 -7.77
C GLY A 638 -5.48 15.34 -8.12
N LEU A 639 -4.40 14.57 -7.94
CA LEU A 639 -3.03 14.98 -8.30
C LEU A 639 -2.75 14.95 -9.82
N ILE A 640 -3.74 14.56 -10.61
CA ILE A 640 -3.66 14.40 -12.06
C ILE A 640 -4.83 15.15 -12.66
N GLY A 641 -4.58 15.98 -13.66
CA GLY A 641 -5.59 16.88 -14.23
C GLY A 641 -5.58 18.24 -13.54
N ALA A 642 -6.59 19.07 -13.81
CA ALA A 642 -6.69 20.37 -13.15
C ALA A 642 -7.18 20.16 -11.71
N PRO A 643 -6.54 20.80 -10.70
CA PRO A 643 -6.85 20.54 -9.30
C PRO A 643 -8.32 20.90 -8.96
N GLY A 644 -8.89 21.93 -9.60
CA GLY A 644 -10.29 22.35 -9.44
C GLY A 644 -11.35 21.43 -10.06
N ASP A 645 -10.98 20.40 -10.82
CA ASP A 645 -11.98 19.49 -11.43
C ASP A 645 -12.66 18.57 -10.38
N SER A 646 -12.08 18.44 -9.19
CA SER A 646 -12.50 17.46 -8.17
C SER A 646 -12.20 17.93 -6.75
N ASP A 647 -12.02 19.23 -6.55
CA ASP A 647 -11.65 19.74 -5.24
C ASP A 647 -12.81 19.65 -4.24
N THR A 648 -12.47 19.48 -2.97
CA THR A 648 -13.42 19.47 -1.86
C THR A 648 -12.72 19.97 -0.62
N THR A 649 -13.36 20.92 0.06
CA THR A 649 -12.90 21.39 1.37
C THR A 649 -13.52 20.54 2.47
N VAL A 650 -12.70 20.15 3.44
CA VAL A 650 -13.07 19.35 4.61
C VAL A 650 -12.77 20.16 5.86
N TYR A 651 -13.81 20.44 6.64
CA TYR A 651 -13.78 21.09 7.95
C TYR A 651 -15.03 20.69 8.74
N PRO A 652 -15.09 20.92 10.07
CA PRO A 652 -16.23 20.49 10.89
C PRO A 652 -17.57 21.00 10.34
N GLY A 653 -18.50 20.08 10.09
CA GLY A 653 -19.81 20.34 9.46
C GLY A 653 -19.86 20.05 7.95
N VAL A 654 -18.71 19.80 7.31
CA VAL A 654 -18.60 19.47 5.87
C VAL A 654 -17.94 18.10 5.68
N ALA A 655 -18.27 17.41 4.58
CA ALA A 655 -17.80 16.05 4.28
C ALA A 655 -18.05 15.03 5.42
N GLY A 656 -19.09 15.26 6.22
CA GLY A 656 -19.44 14.42 7.37
C GLY A 656 -18.53 14.58 8.59
N LEU A 657 -17.54 15.49 8.56
CA LEU A 657 -16.70 15.76 9.73
C LEU A 657 -17.56 16.34 10.87
N PRO A 658 -17.61 15.71 12.07
CA PRO A 658 -18.55 16.12 13.10
C PRO A 658 -18.22 17.48 13.74
N GLY A 659 -19.26 18.26 14.06
CA GLY A 659 -19.14 19.52 14.80
C GLY A 659 -19.40 20.75 13.94
N ALA A 660 -18.90 21.89 14.41
CA ALA A 660 -18.94 23.17 13.72
C ALA A 660 -17.58 23.87 13.89
N PRO A 661 -17.18 24.77 12.98
CA PRO A 661 -15.89 25.44 13.04
C PRO A 661 -15.73 26.28 14.31
N VAL A 662 -14.54 26.26 14.90
CA VAL A 662 -14.17 26.97 16.13
C VAL A 662 -12.88 27.77 15.92
N THR A 663 -12.87 29.01 16.40
CA THR A 663 -11.68 29.88 16.32
C THR A 663 -10.44 29.21 16.91
N GLY A 664 -9.36 29.17 16.13
CA GLY A 664 -8.06 28.68 16.55
C GLY A 664 -7.95 27.16 16.70
N GLU A 665 -8.93 26.37 16.23
CA GLU A 665 -8.81 24.91 16.26
C GLU A 665 -7.84 24.35 15.21
N LYS A 666 -7.51 25.16 14.18
CA LYS A 666 -6.43 24.90 13.21
C LYS A 666 -6.52 23.52 12.55
N VAL A 667 -7.70 23.14 12.06
CA VAL A 667 -7.88 21.93 11.24
C VAL A 667 -6.91 21.99 10.05
N GLY A 668 -6.25 20.87 9.73
CA GLY A 668 -5.20 20.83 8.70
C GLY A 668 -3.77 20.95 9.25
N SER A 669 -3.60 21.19 10.55
CA SER A 669 -2.29 21.16 11.22
C SER A 669 -1.67 19.76 11.34
N ALA A 670 -2.50 18.71 11.36
CA ALA A 670 -2.07 17.31 11.41
C ALA A 670 -2.94 16.45 10.48
N VAL A 671 -2.42 16.10 9.31
CA VAL A 671 -3.14 15.34 8.28
C VAL A 671 -2.29 14.19 7.79
N THR A 672 -2.88 13.00 7.69
CA THR A 672 -2.31 11.90 6.93
C THR A 672 -3.40 11.11 6.24
N ALA A 673 -3.06 10.41 5.16
CA ALA A 673 -4.01 9.65 4.38
C ALA A 673 -3.49 8.25 4.09
N THR A 674 -4.43 7.30 4.09
CA THR A 674 -4.25 5.94 3.57
C THR A 674 -5.13 5.75 2.36
N GLY A 675 -5.02 4.61 1.68
CA GLY A 675 -5.86 4.29 0.51
C GLY A 675 -7.36 4.24 0.79
N THR A 676 -7.78 4.32 2.06
CA THR A 676 -9.19 4.18 2.46
C THR A 676 -9.70 5.32 3.33
N HIS A 677 -8.84 6.00 4.10
CA HIS A 677 -9.24 7.06 5.03
C HIS A 677 -8.28 8.24 5.01
N LEU A 678 -8.85 9.42 5.24
CA LEU A 678 -8.17 10.63 5.66
C LEU A 678 -8.20 10.70 7.19
N TYR A 679 -7.03 10.73 7.82
CA TYR A 679 -6.87 10.93 9.26
C TYR A 679 -6.60 12.40 9.55
N ILE A 680 -7.43 12.95 10.43
CA ILE A 680 -7.47 14.39 10.72
C ILE A 680 -7.27 14.58 12.22
N GLY A 681 -6.10 15.06 12.59
CA GLY A 681 -5.81 15.53 13.93
C GLY A 681 -6.24 16.98 14.12
N ILE A 682 -6.85 17.28 15.26
CA ILE A 682 -7.18 18.64 15.70
C ILE A 682 -6.60 18.79 17.10
N PRO A 683 -5.26 18.94 17.22
CA PRO A 683 -4.58 18.93 18.51
C PRO A 683 -4.85 20.19 19.33
N ASP A 684 -5.17 21.32 18.69
CA ASP A 684 -5.28 22.63 19.35
C ASP A 684 -6.72 22.99 19.74
N GLY A 685 -7.68 22.09 19.48
CA GLY A 685 -9.08 22.30 19.83
C GLY A 685 -10.02 21.31 19.14
N PRO A 686 -11.34 21.48 19.25
CA PRO A 686 -12.04 22.40 20.14
C PRO A 686 -12.17 21.86 21.58
N THR A 687 -11.60 20.69 21.89
CA THR A 687 -11.57 20.14 23.26
C THR A 687 -10.31 20.59 24.00
N ALA A 688 -10.31 20.49 25.33
CA ALA A 688 -9.14 20.83 26.15
C ALA A 688 -7.92 19.91 25.96
N HIS A 689 -8.06 18.80 25.22
CA HIS A 689 -7.00 17.81 25.02
C HIS A 689 -6.66 17.58 23.55
N GLY A 690 -7.42 18.18 22.62
CA GLY A 690 -7.43 17.81 21.19
C GLY A 690 -8.38 16.64 20.87
N ARG A 691 -8.58 16.39 19.58
CA ARG A 691 -9.35 15.25 19.06
C ARG A 691 -8.78 14.80 17.72
N ALA A 692 -9.22 13.64 17.27
CA ALA A 692 -8.84 13.10 15.98
C ALA A 692 -10.01 12.39 15.28
N HIS A 693 -9.95 12.29 13.96
CA HIS A 693 -10.96 11.63 13.15
C HIS A 693 -10.33 10.72 12.09
N ALA A 694 -11.03 9.62 11.77
CA ALA A 694 -10.79 8.85 10.55
C ALA A 694 -12.01 9.02 9.63
N LEU A 695 -11.81 9.75 8.55
CA LEU A 695 -12.83 10.11 7.57
C LEU A 695 -12.68 9.24 6.32
N PRO A 696 -13.70 8.44 5.93
CA PRO A 696 -13.64 7.66 4.70
C PRO A 696 -13.57 8.56 3.46
N TRP A 697 -12.70 8.23 2.49
CA TRP A 697 -12.52 9.02 1.27
C TRP A 697 -13.81 9.21 0.47
N ALA A 698 -14.77 8.28 0.55
CA ALA A 698 -16.07 8.43 -0.10
C ALA A 698 -16.77 9.75 0.29
N ASN A 699 -16.58 10.23 1.52
CA ASN A 699 -17.22 11.45 2.01
C ASN A 699 -16.71 12.72 1.33
N THR A 700 -15.47 12.74 0.86
CA THR A 700 -14.93 13.88 0.09
C THR A 700 -15.48 13.93 -1.34
N THR A 701 -16.28 12.92 -1.74
CA THR A 701 -16.94 12.87 -3.05
C THR A 701 -18.47 12.82 -2.92
N GLY A 702 -19.00 13.27 -1.79
CA GLY A 702 -20.45 13.32 -1.52
C GLY A 702 -21.03 12.07 -0.85
N GLY A 703 -20.18 11.11 -0.45
CA GLY A 703 -20.56 9.99 0.41
C GLY A 703 -21.01 10.43 1.81
N THR A 704 -21.68 9.52 2.53
CA THR A 704 -22.19 9.76 3.89
C THR A 704 -21.77 8.64 4.85
N GLU A 705 -20.62 8.03 4.58
CA GLU A 705 -20.09 6.95 5.41
C GLU A 705 -19.75 7.48 6.82
N PRO A 706 -19.92 6.65 7.87
CA PRO A 706 -19.62 7.07 9.24
C PRO A 706 -18.16 7.50 9.42
N VAL A 707 -17.96 8.67 10.03
CA VAL A 707 -16.63 9.14 10.46
C VAL A 707 -16.35 8.62 11.86
N THR A 708 -15.19 7.98 12.05
CA THR A 708 -14.75 7.55 13.40
C THR A 708 -14.12 8.74 14.12
N THR A 709 -14.50 8.97 15.37
CA THR A 709 -13.96 10.04 16.21
C THR A 709 -13.20 9.44 17.38
N TYR A 710 -11.97 9.90 17.58
CA TYR A 710 -11.13 9.59 18.72
C TYR A 710 -11.03 10.84 19.59
N GLU A 711 -11.54 10.76 20.82
CA GLU A 711 -11.57 11.89 21.73
C GLU A 711 -11.16 11.43 23.14
N PRO A 712 -10.15 12.06 23.77
CA PRO A 712 -9.80 11.83 25.16
C PRO A 712 -11.01 11.87 26.10
N GLY A 713 -11.19 10.84 26.91
CA GLY A 713 -12.34 10.68 27.82
C GLY A 713 -13.55 9.96 27.23
N LYS A 714 -13.51 9.54 25.96
CA LYS A 714 -14.53 8.71 25.31
C LYS A 714 -13.95 7.36 24.89
N ASP A 715 -14.82 6.35 24.78
CA ASP A 715 -14.50 5.03 24.21
C ASP A 715 -13.22 4.37 24.78
N GLY A 716 -13.00 4.57 26.08
CA GLY A 716 -11.86 4.01 26.81
C GLY A 716 -10.54 4.80 26.65
N LEU A 717 -10.52 5.91 25.91
CA LEU A 717 -9.37 6.81 25.84
C LEU A 717 -9.23 7.62 27.14
N PRO A 718 -8.02 7.79 27.71
CA PRO A 718 -7.83 8.57 28.92
C PRO A 718 -8.30 10.02 28.77
N ALA A 719 -9.02 10.55 29.77
CA ALA A 719 -9.47 11.96 29.82
C ALA A 719 -8.34 12.91 30.26
N THR A 720 -7.20 12.82 29.59
CA THR A 720 -5.99 13.62 29.82
C THR A 720 -5.34 13.91 28.49
N GLY A 721 -4.40 14.84 28.45
CA GLY A 721 -3.65 15.17 27.24
C GLY A 721 -3.53 16.67 27.03
N GLN A 722 -2.74 17.07 26.03
CA GLN A 722 -2.56 18.48 25.69
C GLN A 722 -2.70 18.72 24.18
N ARG A 723 -2.15 17.82 23.35
CA ARG A 723 -2.17 17.93 21.89
C ARG A 723 -2.47 16.57 21.24
N PHE A 724 -3.53 15.91 21.70
CA PHE A 724 -3.96 14.62 21.17
C PHE A 724 -4.37 14.75 19.70
N GLY A 725 -3.80 13.90 18.84
CA GLY A 725 -4.00 13.96 17.40
C GLY A 725 -2.89 14.72 16.66
N ALA A 726 -1.81 15.15 17.32
CA ALA A 726 -0.71 15.86 16.65
C ALA A 726 -0.03 15.03 15.53
N ALA A 727 -0.10 13.70 15.60
CA ALA A 727 0.27 12.79 14.53
C ALA A 727 -0.61 11.53 14.58
N MET A 728 -0.86 10.91 13.43
CA MET A 728 -1.66 9.68 13.31
C MET A 728 -1.07 8.73 12.27
N ARG A 729 -1.23 7.41 12.46
CA ARG A 729 -0.85 6.35 11.49
C ARG A 729 -1.77 5.14 11.56
#